data_AF-A0A523RD66-F1
#
_entry.id   AF-A0A523RD66-F1
#
_cell.length_a   1.000
_cell.length_b   1.000
_cell.length_c   1.000
_cell.angle_alpha   90.00
_cell.angle_beta   90.00
_cell.angle_gamma   90.00
#
_symmetry.space_group_name_H-M   'P 1'
#
loop_
_entity.id
_entity.type
_entity.pdbx_description
1 polymer ?
#
loop_
_entity_poly.entity_id
_entity_poly.type
_entity_poly.pdbx_seq_one_letter_code
_entity_poly.pdbx_strand_id
1 'polypeptide(L)'
;MKLKVKKKYLVYFTIAVLIFSAGGVLNNTSKSDSNLLQERFDDLLVSSDSSNLEILEAIFDAKNAEYTTNGYYSQIYSDSLQATYYALYVLNAIGKLGDIDQQAVIDYIMTFYNSSTSIFSDENSKRYFASKIPGRYFPLSTLLEINCYAALSLNILNSLDSIDISEMIDFIWDCYHPVLYGFIGQPYHGSLDEGFKVPTADNTYYAVITLDTLGVDWNFYSQERSDISTYVDGLQSLSSSSGFYNDEEGIFDSLMELEPNQFSSYYCIKTLETFGSSYMNFIDISKFHEHLTALYHAEEGYFDLSNSIWVANYSNIVATAMSLELSDITSFTTFTRNDVLSFIFDNRNYRGGWEASTIVKYHELIDTFQIVRSLSNTGDIAHMSLIDKNEIGQFIALFSQEHGYSLLSEDYTSVELLYSLVSSYDYFGRIGELDVQEVYDLLVGTVVEYGGIYDFFDCTGMDLSKVGFRSKPFDYYTAGHHEFVEDINSISSHENLFKMLDSLKKISKLNDFASSYDLNIVLQDVIDSQFLDPSYLDNFGAFLVKNIMSSPEWKNDLVYLKYSYYATRTMKAISAHLGLGNITSSYFTNLGFDKNALGTYIARNIIETPTELYFDAKYSNSEEHNLENLYYTIYILNTIDQFSLNVSKINNFVTNHLNYSNAENLYYAFKISEFLDLNVNFDVVQTHSLVQSIYSVIYDEFYLTTDKKKLEQDVFFWFCEIAKTDQIRLIATYNNTVGLGGANLFTVKLVNLILSDFGQYTMVKLESTQLGNILLDQIGNNTYQKIVNVSASPSNYPTVQGKLCVYDGAIKKASNSFSFTTEFDSEFTNTTIKAESRIQVTINGSHVFVYGSEPISGGSMYADIYRNDTYVDFIDLITSYNSHSSIFAFDYSPLYFGFYSFEFYLNDPYFATPQSVYNDTFDYEDPNPAPDIEFSYTVNKTESQIQVSVIGYYVLPSGNEPVFGGLMYAEAFRDGIYMSTTFLSTYHGSNSSTFTFDSSPIYLGNYSFDFYINDPYQNSPQFICNATLEYRDPNQNPVNPPIPPDPTPPPPGEINGPILAVIGLASSVTVVGVTVNIGNRVKKRRSRRGKRNNLANNEQDQRRTAHNVNEDIEQGSFEKWS
;
A
#
# COMPACT_ATOMS: atom_id res chain seq x y z
N MET A 1 -20.76 -20.24 -63.56
CA MET A 1 -21.38 -19.67 -62.35
C MET A 1 -20.32 -18.85 -61.61
N LYS A 2 -19.71 -17.81 -62.19
CA LYS A 2 -20.24 -16.53 -62.69
C LYS A 2 -20.93 -15.66 -61.62
N LEU A 3 -20.19 -14.64 -61.18
CA LEU A 3 -20.59 -13.32 -60.65
C LEU A 3 -21.89 -13.25 -59.83
N LYS A 4 -21.76 -13.15 -58.49
CA LYS A 4 -22.73 -12.40 -57.65
C LYS A 4 -22.21 -11.90 -56.29
N VAL A 5 -21.10 -12.44 -55.76
CA VAL A 5 -20.61 -12.11 -54.39
C VAL A 5 -19.88 -10.76 -54.29
N LYS A 6 -19.00 -10.41 -55.26
CA LYS A 6 -18.12 -9.22 -55.15
C LYS A 6 -18.83 -7.85 -55.01
N LYS A 7 -20.14 -7.74 -55.27
CA LYS A 7 -20.87 -6.45 -55.14
C LYS A 7 -21.35 -6.10 -53.73
N LYS A 8 -21.40 -7.03 -52.76
CA LYS A 8 -21.71 -6.66 -51.37
C LYS A 8 -20.49 -6.09 -50.65
N TYR A 9 -19.36 -6.79 -50.71
CA TYR A 9 -18.11 -6.35 -50.08
C TYR A 9 -17.64 -4.98 -50.57
N LEU A 10 -17.73 -4.70 -51.88
CA LEU A 10 -17.37 -3.38 -52.40
C LEU A 10 -18.25 -2.26 -51.80
N VAL A 11 -19.55 -2.48 -51.60
CA VAL A 11 -20.45 -1.48 -51.01
C VAL A 11 -20.15 -1.27 -49.53
N TYR A 12 -19.87 -2.34 -48.76
CA TYR A 12 -19.44 -2.19 -47.37
C TYR A 12 -18.08 -1.49 -47.25
N PHE A 13 -17.13 -1.80 -48.14
CA PHE A 13 -15.82 -1.14 -48.17
C PHE A 13 -15.93 0.35 -48.54
N THR A 14 -16.73 0.71 -49.55
CA THR A 14 -16.97 2.12 -49.91
C THR A 14 -17.74 2.86 -48.80
N ILE A 15 -18.66 2.20 -48.08
CA ILE A 15 -19.32 2.82 -46.91
C ILE A 15 -18.35 3.00 -45.75
N ALA A 16 -17.49 2.02 -45.45
CA ALA A 16 -16.45 2.15 -44.43
C ALA A 16 -15.49 3.30 -44.76
N VAL A 17 -14.97 3.36 -45.98
CA VAL A 17 -14.10 4.46 -46.45
C VAL A 17 -14.82 5.82 -46.41
N LEU A 18 -16.12 5.89 -46.72
CA LEU A 18 -16.91 7.12 -46.58
C LEU A 18 -17.23 7.52 -45.13
N ILE A 19 -17.22 6.58 -44.18
CA ILE A 19 -17.36 6.87 -42.76
C ILE A 19 -16.02 7.35 -42.20
N PHE A 20 -14.91 6.67 -42.51
CA PHE A 20 -13.56 7.09 -42.12
C PHE A 20 -13.21 8.48 -42.70
N SER A 21 -13.46 8.73 -43.98
CA SER A 21 -13.22 10.05 -44.60
C SER A 21 -14.23 11.14 -44.19
N ALA A 22 -15.33 10.80 -43.51
CA ALA A 22 -16.19 11.77 -42.85
C ALA A 22 -15.74 12.09 -41.41
N GLY A 23 -15.13 11.12 -40.70
CA GLY A 23 -14.54 11.33 -39.39
C GLY A 23 -13.24 12.15 -39.44
N GLY A 24 -12.31 11.78 -40.32
CA GLY A 24 -10.99 12.40 -40.43
C GLY A 24 -10.95 13.86 -40.93
N VAL A 25 -12.11 14.50 -41.16
CA VAL A 25 -12.21 15.88 -41.68
C VAL A 25 -12.61 16.90 -40.59
N LEU A 26 -12.78 16.46 -39.33
CA LEU A 26 -13.14 17.34 -38.21
C LEU A 26 -12.09 17.47 -37.08
N ASN A 27 -11.00 16.69 -37.09
CA ASN A 27 -9.93 16.80 -36.08
C ASN A 27 -8.63 17.47 -36.57
N ASN A 28 -8.55 17.92 -37.83
CA ASN A 28 -7.39 18.70 -38.32
C ASN A 28 -7.46 20.18 -37.87
N THR A 29 -7.46 20.40 -36.56
CA THR A 29 -6.92 21.62 -35.96
C THR A 29 -5.49 21.33 -35.53
N SER A 30 -4.52 21.86 -36.28
CA SER A 30 -3.13 21.93 -35.79
C SER A 30 -3.10 22.64 -34.44
N LYS A 31 -2.57 22.00 -33.39
CA LYS A 31 -2.10 22.75 -32.22
C LYS A 31 -1.12 23.81 -32.74
N SER A 32 -1.34 25.07 -32.36
CA SER A 32 -0.48 26.20 -32.76
C SER A 32 0.22 26.79 -31.55
N ASP A 33 1.38 27.37 -31.79
CA ASP A 33 2.43 27.85 -30.87
C ASP A 33 1.98 28.73 -29.68
N SER A 34 0.72 29.18 -29.64
CA SER A 34 0.09 29.70 -28.43
C SER A 34 -0.01 28.66 -27.30
N ASN A 35 0.09 27.37 -27.63
CA ASN A 35 -0.15 26.28 -26.71
C ASN A 35 0.98 26.04 -25.70
N LEU A 36 2.29 26.09 -26.02
CA LEU A 36 3.32 25.67 -25.04
C LEU A 36 3.36 26.51 -23.74
N LEU A 37 3.18 27.83 -23.83
CA LEU A 37 3.05 28.67 -22.63
C LEU A 37 1.75 28.41 -21.88
N GLN A 38 0.70 27.94 -22.56
CA GLN A 38 -0.55 27.49 -21.93
C GLN A 38 -0.40 26.07 -21.37
N GLU A 39 0.38 25.18 -21.97
CA GLU A 39 0.55 23.77 -21.58
C GLU A 39 1.48 23.62 -20.37
N ARG A 40 2.53 24.45 -20.27
CA ARG A 40 3.29 24.60 -19.01
C ARG A 40 2.46 25.32 -17.92
N PHE A 41 1.40 26.04 -18.32
CA PHE A 41 0.38 26.54 -17.39
C PHE A 41 -0.68 25.49 -17.06
N ASP A 42 -1.02 24.57 -17.96
CA ASP A 42 -2.05 23.55 -17.81
C ASP A 42 -1.54 22.36 -16.98
N ASP A 43 -0.25 22.04 -17.06
CA ASP A 43 0.43 21.14 -16.12
C ASP A 43 0.63 21.78 -14.72
N LEU A 44 0.56 23.12 -14.64
CA LEU A 44 0.41 23.91 -13.40
C LEU A 44 -1.05 24.23 -13.03
N LEU A 45 -2.02 23.88 -13.90
CA LEU A 45 -3.47 24.08 -13.75
C LEU A 45 -4.21 22.75 -13.93
N VAL A 46 -3.55 21.62 -13.63
CA VAL A 46 -4.22 20.40 -13.22
C VAL A 46 -5.15 20.83 -12.09
N SER A 47 -6.46 20.85 -12.37
CA SER A 47 -7.42 21.48 -11.47
C SER A 47 -7.34 20.81 -10.11
N SER A 48 -7.20 21.60 -9.06
CA SER A 48 -7.14 21.19 -7.63
C SER A 48 -8.36 20.39 -7.13
N ASP A 49 -9.27 20.10 -8.05
CA ASP A 49 -10.61 19.59 -7.88
C ASP A 49 -10.74 18.17 -8.45
N SER A 50 -9.80 17.73 -9.31
CA SER A 50 -9.74 16.37 -9.88
C SER A 50 -9.35 15.36 -8.80
N SER A 51 -10.20 14.36 -8.56
CA SER A 51 -9.91 13.32 -7.57
C SER A 51 -8.93 12.27 -8.10
N ASN A 52 -8.18 11.64 -7.20
CA ASN A 52 -7.28 10.54 -7.55
C ASN A 52 -8.00 9.32 -8.17
N LEU A 53 -9.32 9.18 -7.96
CA LEU A 53 -10.09 8.19 -8.68
C LEU A 53 -10.25 8.59 -10.15
N GLU A 54 -10.61 9.84 -10.44
CA GLU A 54 -10.75 10.34 -11.81
C GLU A 54 -9.42 10.31 -12.57
N ILE A 55 -8.27 10.55 -11.91
CA ILE A 55 -6.94 10.36 -12.50
C ILE A 55 -6.72 8.89 -12.91
N LEU A 56 -6.94 7.92 -12.00
CA LEU A 56 -6.74 6.50 -12.33
C LEU A 56 -7.71 6.01 -13.41
N GLU A 57 -8.98 6.43 -13.37
CA GLU A 57 -9.98 6.09 -14.40
C GLU A 57 -9.66 6.74 -15.76
N ALA A 58 -9.06 7.93 -15.79
CA ALA A 58 -8.56 8.56 -17.02
C ALA A 58 -7.42 7.75 -17.66
N ILE A 59 -6.43 7.30 -16.87
CA ILE A 59 -5.32 6.46 -17.35
C ILE A 59 -5.86 5.12 -17.92
N PHE A 60 -6.81 4.47 -17.24
CA PHE A 60 -7.48 3.27 -17.79
C PHE A 60 -8.15 3.54 -19.15
N ASP A 61 -8.88 4.65 -19.28
CA ASP A 61 -9.59 4.98 -20.52
C ASP A 61 -8.61 5.41 -21.64
N ALA A 62 -7.50 6.07 -21.29
CA ALA A 62 -6.41 6.41 -22.21
C ALA A 62 -5.73 5.16 -22.77
N LYS A 63 -5.31 4.21 -21.93
CA LYS A 63 -4.65 2.96 -22.37
C LYS A 63 -5.59 2.06 -23.20
N ASN A 64 -6.90 2.07 -22.91
CA ASN A 64 -7.90 1.44 -23.77
C ASN A 64 -7.98 2.11 -25.17
N ALA A 65 -7.91 3.45 -25.23
CA ALA A 65 -7.99 4.22 -26.47
C ALA A 65 -6.70 4.16 -27.32
N GLU A 66 -5.54 4.18 -26.65
CA GLU A 66 -4.20 3.98 -27.19
C GLU A 66 -4.13 2.66 -27.98
N TYR A 67 -4.36 1.52 -27.32
CA TYR A 67 -4.33 0.22 -27.98
C TYR A 67 -5.36 0.10 -29.12
N THR A 68 -6.55 0.67 -28.95
CA THR A 68 -7.60 0.72 -30.00
C THR A 68 -7.18 1.53 -31.24
N THR A 69 -6.28 2.50 -31.08
CA THR A 69 -5.81 3.39 -32.16
C THR A 69 -4.53 2.86 -32.81
N ASN A 70 -3.60 2.38 -31.99
CA ASN A 70 -2.22 2.08 -32.37
C ASN A 70 -1.98 0.58 -32.63
N GLY A 71 -2.71 -0.31 -31.95
CA GLY A 71 -2.47 -1.76 -31.94
C GLY A 71 -1.35 -2.24 -31.01
N TYR A 72 -0.79 -1.32 -30.21
CA TYR A 72 0.21 -1.53 -29.16
C TYR A 72 -0.08 -0.57 -28.00
N TYR A 73 0.53 -0.81 -26.83
CA TYR A 73 0.56 0.16 -25.73
C TYR A 73 1.90 0.90 -25.79
N SER A 74 1.91 2.24 -25.76
CA SER A 74 3.13 3.01 -26.02
C SER A 74 4.11 2.88 -24.86
N GLN A 75 5.33 2.44 -25.19
CA GLN A 75 6.44 2.34 -24.27
C GLN A 75 7.15 3.69 -24.15
N ILE A 76 7.26 4.18 -22.93
CA ILE A 76 8.16 5.30 -22.62
C ILE A 76 9.58 4.70 -22.47
N TYR A 77 10.54 5.30 -23.15
CA TYR A 77 11.94 4.88 -23.15
C TYR A 77 12.85 6.02 -22.71
N SER A 78 14.00 5.69 -22.16
CA SER A 78 15.05 6.66 -21.85
C SER A 78 15.46 7.41 -23.12
N ASP A 79 15.36 8.73 -23.07
CA ASP A 79 15.93 9.60 -24.10
C ASP A 79 17.46 9.70 -23.97
N SER A 80 18.11 10.24 -25.00
CA SER A 80 19.55 10.48 -24.97
C SER A 80 20.00 11.53 -25.98
N LEU A 81 21.19 12.08 -25.76
CA LEU A 81 21.84 12.99 -26.71
C LEU A 81 22.23 12.28 -28.01
N GLN A 82 22.59 10.99 -27.95
CA GLN A 82 22.86 10.15 -29.13
C GLN A 82 21.61 10.02 -30.03
N ALA A 83 20.49 9.57 -29.45
CA ALA A 83 19.24 9.41 -30.20
C ALA A 83 18.70 10.75 -30.71
N THR A 84 18.78 11.81 -29.89
CA THR A 84 18.38 13.16 -30.29
C THR A 84 19.17 13.66 -31.49
N TYR A 85 20.50 13.45 -31.53
CA TYR A 85 21.30 13.74 -32.73
C TYR A 85 20.86 12.92 -33.95
N TYR A 86 20.60 11.62 -33.78
CA TYR A 86 20.16 10.74 -34.88
C TYR A 86 18.81 11.20 -35.48
N ALA A 87 17.82 11.52 -34.64
CA ALA A 87 16.53 12.04 -35.07
C ALA A 87 16.65 13.42 -35.75
N LEU A 88 17.38 14.36 -35.14
CA LEU A 88 17.61 15.70 -35.70
C LEU A 88 18.31 15.64 -37.06
N TYR A 89 19.31 14.76 -37.22
CA TYR A 89 19.96 14.56 -38.51
C TYR A 89 18.96 14.06 -39.57
N VAL A 90 18.17 13.03 -39.26
CA VAL A 90 17.17 12.48 -40.20
C VAL A 90 16.16 13.56 -40.60
N LEU A 91 15.59 14.27 -39.62
CA LEU A 91 14.62 15.33 -39.85
C LEU A 91 15.23 16.48 -40.68
N ASN A 92 16.50 16.85 -40.46
CA ASN A 92 17.18 17.84 -41.30
C ASN A 92 17.36 17.34 -42.75
N ALA A 93 17.91 16.14 -42.94
CA ALA A 93 18.20 15.56 -44.26
C ALA A 93 16.96 15.35 -45.14
N ILE A 94 15.79 15.05 -44.54
CA ILE A 94 14.52 14.93 -45.27
C ILE A 94 13.75 16.27 -45.40
N GLY A 95 14.25 17.37 -44.83
CA GLY A 95 13.63 18.70 -44.91
C GLY A 95 12.43 18.89 -43.96
N LYS A 96 12.48 18.25 -42.78
CA LYS A 96 11.43 18.15 -41.76
C LYS A 96 11.79 18.73 -40.39
N LEU A 97 12.99 19.29 -40.21
CA LEU A 97 13.37 19.97 -38.97
C LEU A 97 12.40 21.11 -38.56
N GLY A 98 11.65 21.68 -39.51
CA GLY A 98 10.62 22.69 -39.26
C GLY A 98 9.24 22.14 -38.81
N ASP A 99 9.07 20.83 -38.69
CA ASP A 99 7.84 20.19 -38.22
C ASP A 99 7.87 19.91 -36.68
N ILE A 100 8.95 20.27 -35.98
CA ILE A 100 9.16 20.07 -34.53
C ILE A 100 9.43 21.39 -33.78
N ASP A 101 9.20 21.43 -32.47
CA ASP A 101 9.62 22.56 -31.62
C ASP A 101 11.14 22.52 -31.37
N GLN A 102 11.88 23.26 -32.19
CA GLN A 102 13.33 23.36 -32.10
C GLN A 102 13.80 23.98 -30.78
N GLN A 103 13.03 24.87 -30.14
CA GLN A 103 13.44 25.48 -28.88
C GLN A 103 13.29 24.49 -27.72
N ALA A 104 12.21 23.70 -27.69
CA ALA A 104 12.06 22.64 -26.70
C ALA A 104 13.22 21.62 -26.76
N VAL A 105 13.67 21.26 -27.97
CA VAL A 105 14.83 20.36 -28.14
C VAL A 105 16.17 21.03 -27.75
N ILE A 106 16.36 22.33 -28.02
CA ILE A 106 17.53 23.08 -27.52
C ILE A 106 17.53 23.10 -25.99
N ASP A 107 16.41 23.47 -25.36
CA ASP A 107 16.25 23.52 -23.91
C ASP A 107 16.53 22.14 -23.27
N TYR A 108 16.03 21.06 -23.88
CA TYR A 108 16.32 19.67 -23.51
C TYR A 108 17.81 19.33 -23.59
N ILE A 109 18.47 19.57 -24.73
CA ILE A 109 19.92 19.33 -24.90
C ILE A 109 20.73 20.05 -23.82
N MET A 110 20.34 21.29 -23.50
CA MET A 110 21.01 22.10 -22.49
C MET A 110 20.74 21.67 -21.04
N THR A 111 19.78 20.77 -20.76
CA THR A 111 19.62 20.19 -19.40
C THR A 111 20.80 19.29 -18.99
N PHE A 112 21.49 18.70 -19.97
CA PHE A 112 22.68 17.86 -19.75
C PHE A 112 23.98 18.67 -19.67
N TYR A 113 23.96 19.99 -19.93
CA TYR A 113 25.15 20.83 -19.99
C TYR A 113 25.58 21.37 -18.62
N ASN A 114 26.73 20.92 -18.13
CA ASN A 114 27.33 21.44 -16.91
C ASN A 114 28.17 22.70 -17.20
N SER A 115 27.57 23.88 -16.98
CA SER A 115 28.22 25.19 -17.16
C SER A 115 29.42 25.48 -16.25
N SER A 116 29.75 24.60 -15.30
CA SER A 116 30.98 24.68 -14.49
C SER A 116 32.14 23.83 -15.02
N THR A 117 31.87 22.93 -15.97
CA THR A 117 32.88 22.05 -16.61
C THR A 117 32.84 22.08 -18.14
N SER A 118 31.95 22.89 -18.72
CA SER A 118 31.77 23.05 -20.18
C SER A 118 31.41 21.76 -20.94
N ILE A 119 30.85 20.76 -20.25
CA ILE A 119 30.68 19.37 -20.72
C ILE A 119 29.22 18.92 -20.59
N PHE A 120 28.74 18.17 -21.57
CA PHE A 120 27.47 17.41 -21.55
C PHE A 120 27.66 16.02 -20.95
N SER A 121 26.68 15.51 -20.20
CA SER A 121 26.67 14.13 -19.69
C SER A 121 25.25 13.60 -19.50
N ASP A 122 24.93 12.50 -20.17
CA ASP A 122 23.69 11.72 -20.03
C ASP A 122 23.95 10.35 -19.36
N GLU A 123 22.91 9.53 -19.17
CA GLU A 123 23.05 8.21 -18.55
C GLU A 123 23.94 7.23 -19.34
N ASN A 124 24.06 7.40 -20.67
CA ASN A 124 25.00 6.61 -21.48
C ASN A 124 26.45 6.95 -21.13
N SER A 125 26.78 8.23 -20.98
CA SER A 125 28.12 8.64 -20.54
C SER A 125 28.45 8.13 -19.12
N LYS A 126 27.47 8.04 -18.22
CA LYS A 126 27.67 7.42 -16.90
C LYS A 126 27.90 5.91 -16.99
N ARG A 127 27.13 5.22 -17.83
CA ARG A 127 27.32 3.79 -18.14
C ARG A 127 28.69 3.50 -18.77
N TYR A 128 29.25 4.44 -19.53
CA TYR A 128 30.63 4.38 -20.00
C TYR A 128 31.63 4.36 -18.84
N PHE A 129 31.53 5.27 -17.87
CA PHE A 129 32.39 5.24 -16.68
C PHE A 129 32.15 4.03 -15.76
N ALA A 130 30.93 3.48 -15.77
CA ALA A 130 30.55 2.29 -15.02
C ALA A 130 31.03 0.95 -15.64
N SER A 131 31.79 0.99 -16.74
CA SER A 131 32.19 -0.21 -17.50
C SER A 131 33.58 -0.75 -17.13
N LYS A 132 33.75 -2.09 -17.19
CA LYS A 132 35.03 -2.77 -16.93
C LYS A 132 35.61 -3.30 -18.26
N ILE A 133 36.60 -2.59 -18.79
CA ILE A 133 37.19 -2.83 -20.11
C ILE A 133 38.59 -3.45 -19.98
N PRO A 134 38.92 -4.54 -20.69
CA PRO A 134 38.04 -5.38 -21.52
C PRO A 134 37.23 -6.39 -20.69
N GLY A 135 36.11 -6.88 -21.26
CA GLY A 135 35.40 -8.09 -20.81
C GLY A 135 34.04 -7.90 -20.13
N ARG A 136 33.71 -6.72 -19.58
CA ARG A 136 32.38 -6.45 -19.01
C ARG A 136 31.94 -4.99 -19.26
N TYR A 137 31.51 -4.76 -20.49
CA TYR A 137 30.90 -3.53 -21.00
C TYR A 137 29.87 -3.91 -22.09
N PHE A 138 28.97 -2.99 -22.40
CA PHE A 138 28.17 -3.00 -23.64
C PHE A 138 28.77 -1.94 -24.58
N PRO A 139 28.49 -1.91 -25.90
CA PRO A 139 28.82 -0.78 -26.76
C PRO A 139 28.44 0.56 -26.10
N LEU A 140 29.43 1.44 -25.95
CA LEU A 140 29.34 2.63 -25.11
C LEU A 140 29.33 3.87 -25.98
N SER A 141 28.25 4.68 -25.91
CA SER A 141 28.39 6.10 -26.24
C SER A 141 29.27 6.74 -25.17
N THR A 142 30.49 7.09 -25.56
CA THR A 142 31.49 7.62 -24.64
C THR A 142 31.18 9.06 -24.20
N LEU A 143 31.87 9.59 -23.18
CA LEU A 143 31.70 11.01 -22.83
C LEU A 143 32.07 11.91 -24.03
N LEU A 144 33.14 11.59 -24.75
CA LEU A 144 33.52 12.30 -25.98
C LEU A 144 32.38 12.29 -27.01
N GLU A 145 31.81 11.13 -27.32
CA GLU A 145 30.69 11.00 -28.25
C GLU A 145 29.46 11.79 -27.80
N ILE A 146 29.06 11.70 -26.53
CA ILE A 146 27.89 12.43 -26.00
C ILE A 146 28.04 13.94 -26.16
N ASN A 147 29.27 14.47 -25.99
CA ASN A 147 29.58 15.88 -26.25
C ASN A 147 29.57 16.22 -27.75
N CYS A 148 30.09 15.33 -28.60
CA CYS A 148 30.00 15.46 -30.05
C CYS A 148 28.53 15.48 -30.53
N TYR A 149 27.69 14.55 -30.06
CA TYR A 149 26.28 14.47 -30.39
C TYR A 149 25.51 15.73 -29.97
N ALA A 150 25.80 16.30 -28.79
CA ALA A 150 25.24 17.57 -28.35
C ALA A 150 25.68 18.74 -29.25
N ALA A 151 26.98 18.88 -29.53
CA ALA A 151 27.50 19.96 -30.38
C ALA A 151 26.98 19.88 -31.83
N LEU A 152 26.94 18.68 -32.41
CA LEU A 152 26.38 18.44 -33.75
C LEU A 152 24.87 18.69 -33.80
N SER A 153 24.13 18.37 -32.73
CA SER A 153 22.70 18.71 -32.59
C SER A 153 22.46 20.21 -32.53
N LEU A 154 23.22 20.93 -31.69
CA LEU A 154 23.17 22.39 -31.61
C LEU A 154 23.56 23.04 -32.95
N ASN A 155 24.46 22.45 -33.73
CA ASN A 155 24.77 22.91 -35.09
C ASN A 155 23.58 22.72 -36.05
N ILE A 156 22.91 21.56 -36.04
CA ILE A 156 21.68 21.32 -36.83
C ILE A 156 20.59 22.33 -36.46
N LEU A 157 20.46 22.64 -35.18
CA LEU A 157 19.50 23.60 -34.62
C LEU A 157 19.96 25.07 -34.72
N ASN A 158 21.14 25.35 -35.30
CA ASN A 158 21.74 26.69 -35.46
C ASN A 158 21.93 27.45 -34.12
N SER A 159 22.23 26.73 -33.04
CA SER A 159 22.28 27.23 -31.64
C SER A 159 23.64 26.94 -30.94
N LEU A 160 24.73 26.83 -31.71
CA LEU A 160 26.10 26.64 -31.18
C LEU A 160 26.58 27.79 -30.27
N ASP A 161 25.95 28.96 -30.34
CA ASP A 161 26.21 30.11 -29.47
C ASP A 161 25.66 29.94 -28.03
N SER A 162 24.98 28.82 -27.76
CA SER A 162 24.52 28.42 -26.41
C SER A 162 25.62 27.79 -25.54
N ILE A 163 26.78 27.45 -26.11
CA ILE A 163 27.93 26.85 -25.41
C ILE A 163 29.23 27.63 -25.66
N ASP A 164 30.25 27.44 -24.82
CA ASP A 164 31.59 27.92 -25.15
C ASP A 164 32.27 26.95 -26.14
N ILE A 165 32.36 27.38 -27.40
CA ILE A 165 32.98 26.63 -28.50
C ILE A 165 34.47 26.38 -28.24
N SER A 166 35.17 27.28 -27.52
CA SER A 166 36.61 27.10 -27.24
C SER A 166 36.81 25.99 -26.22
N GLU A 167 36.05 26.02 -25.13
CA GLU A 167 36.11 24.99 -24.09
C GLU A 167 35.67 23.61 -24.63
N MET A 168 34.71 23.56 -25.56
CA MET A 168 34.32 22.33 -26.26
C MET A 168 35.44 21.80 -27.18
N ILE A 169 36.13 22.67 -27.92
CA ILE A 169 37.30 22.29 -28.73
C ILE A 169 38.42 21.76 -27.84
N ASP A 170 38.71 22.44 -26.73
CA ASP A 170 39.75 22.04 -25.78
C ASP A 170 39.39 20.70 -25.09
N PHE A 171 38.13 20.47 -24.70
CA PHE A 171 37.67 19.17 -24.18
C PHE A 171 37.86 18.02 -25.19
N ILE A 172 37.52 18.23 -26.47
CA ILE A 172 37.72 17.21 -27.51
C ILE A 172 39.22 16.92 -27.67
N TRP A 173 40.08 17.95 -27.69
CA TRP A 173 41.53 17.77 -27.78
C TRP A 173 42.14 17.10 -26.53
N ASP A 174 41.60 17.33 -25.34
CA ASP A 174 42.00 16.60 -24.13
C ASP A 174 41.70 15.10 -24.25
N CYS A 175 40.72 14.68 -25.07
CA CYS A 175 40.43 13.27 -25.37
C CYS A 175 41.38 12.62 -26.41
N TYR A 176 42.35 13.36 -26.96
CA TYR A 176 43.31 12.84 -27.94
C TYR A 176 44.43 12.01 -27.28
N HIS A 177 44.72 10.81 -27.79
CA HIS A 177 45.79 9.97 -27.22
C HIS A 177 47.18 10.38 -27.76
N PRO A 178 48.11 10.91 -26.94
CA PRO A 178 49.35 11.55 -27.40
C PRO A 178 50.47 10.56 -27.83
N VAL A 179 50.13 9.31 -28.15
CA VAL A 179 51.06 8.22 -28.49
C VAL A 179 50.47 7.26 -29.53
N LEU A 180 49.17 6.93 -29.38
CA LEU A 180 48.43 6.07 -30.30
C LEU A 180 47.63 6.85 -31.36
N TYR A 181 47.53 8.18 -31.23
CA TYR A 181 47.09 9.14 -32.24
C TYR A 181 45.63 9.05 -32.73
N GLY A 182 44.81 8.16 -32.17
CA GLY A 182 43.34 8.28 -32.19
C GLY A 182 42.80 9.06 -30.98
N PHE A 183 41.49 9.25 -30.94
CA PHE A 183 40.79 9.77 -29.75
C PHE A 183 40.22 8.63 -28.90
N ILE A 184 40.22 8.83 -27.58
CA ILE A 184 39.62 7.93 -26.59
C ILE A 184 38.31 8.53 -26.04
N GLY A 185 37.51 7.73 -25.35
CA GLY A 185 36.16 8.13 -24.91
C GLY A 185 36.05 9.21 -23.81
N GLN A 186 37.17 9.74 -23.30
CA GLN A 186 37.22 10.71 -22.20
C GLN A 186 38.57 11.46 -22.20
N PRO A 187 38.72 12.56 -21.45
CA PRO A 187 40.01 13.26 -21.31
C PRO A 187 41.16 12.33 -20.90
N TYR A 188 42.25 12.33 -21.69
CA TYR A 188 43.37 11.42 -21.53
C TYR A 188 44.20 11.73 -20.29
N HIS A 189 44.32 10.73 -19.41
CA HIS A 189 45.25 10.76 -18.30
C HIS A 189 46.05 9.46 -18.20
N GLY A 190 47.35 9.56 -17.92
CA GLY A 190 48.25 8.41 -17.84
C GLY A 190 47.89 7.39 -16.74
N SER A 191 47.01 7.76 -15.80
CA SER A 191 46.49 6.89 -14.74
C SER A 191 45.07 6.37 -14.96
N LEU A 192 44.48 6.52 -16.16
CA LEU A 192 43.31 5.74 -16.54
C LEU A 192 43.64 4.24 -16.53
N ASP A 193 42.64 3.38 -16.37
CA ASP A 193 42.81 1.95 -16.64
C ASP A 193 43.01 1.72 -18.15
N GLU A 194 43.79 0.71 -18.53
CA GLU A 194 44.23 0.53 -19.92
C GLU A 194 43.07 0.41 -20.93
N GLY A 195 41.96 -0.22 -20.53
CA GLY A 195 40.77 -0.32 -21.37
C GLY A 195 40.09 1.02 -21.69
N PHE A 196 40.27 2.05 -20.85
CA PHE A 196 39.80 3.42 -21.13
C PHE A 196 40.82 4.24 -21.96
N LYS A 197 42.02 3.71 -22.22
CA LYS A 197 43.04 4.32 -23.08
C LYS A 197 43.01 3.82 -24.52
N VAL A 198 42.19 2.82 -24.86
CA VAL A 198 42.12 2.30 -26.24
C VAL A 198 41.45 3.34 -27.15
N PRO A 199 42.15 3.92 -28.14
CA PRO A 199 41.55 4.86 -29.06
C PRO A 199 40.79 4.09 -30.13
N THR A 200 39.63 4.60 -30.53
CA THR A 200 38.70 3.93 -31.46
C THR A 200 38.32 4.81 -32.64
N ALA A 201 37.97 4.20 -33.77
CA ALA A 201 37.68 4.89 -35.01
C ALA A 201 36.37 5.69 -34.92
N ASP A 202 35.35 5.20 -34.21
CA ASP A 202 34.11 5.94 -33.92
C ASP A 202 34.37 7.24 -33.11
N ASN A 203 35.08 7.15 -31.98
CA ASN A 203 35.49 8.29 -31.18
C ASN A 203 36.33 9.28 -31.99
N THR A 204 37.28 8.76 -32.78
CA THR A 204 38.12 9.56 -33.68
C THR A 204 37.30 10.26 -34.77
N TYR A 205 36.32 9.57 -35.37
CA TYR A 205 35.41 10.12 -36.37
C TYR A 205 34.53 11.23 -35.79
N TYR A 206 33.88 10.98 -34.65
CA TYR A 206 33.00 11.97 -34.02
C TYR A 206 33.76 13.19 -33.53
N ALA A 207 34.96 13.02 -32.96
CA ALA A 207 35.86 14.14 -32.65
C ALA A 207 36.20 14.96 -33.91
N VAL A 208 36.66 14.31 -34.98
CA VAL A 208 37.11 14.99 -36.20
C VAL A 208 35.98 15.74 -36.91
N ILE A 209 34.79 15.16 -37.08
CA ILE A 209 33.66 15.90 -37.69
C ILE A 209 33.13 17.02 -36.80
N THR A 210 33.25 16.90 -35.48
CA THR A 210 32.81 17.94 -34.54
C THR A 210 33.79 19.09 -34.52
N LEU A 211 35.10 18.84 -34.49
CA LEU A 211 36.14 19.87 -34.62
C LEU A 211 36.01 20.64 -35.94
N ASP A 212 35.77 19.94 -37.06
CA ASP A 212 35.50 20.57 -38.37
C ASP A 212 34.24 21.45 -38.34
N THR A 213 33.16 20.94 -37.75
CA THR A 213 31.89 21.68 -37.54
C THR A 213 32.05 22.93 -36.66
N LEU A 214 32.89 22.85 -35.62
CA LEU A 214 33.21 23.98 -34.74
C LEU A 214 34.22 24.97 -35.36
N GLY A 215 34.66 24.73 -36.59
CA GLY A 215 35.47 25.67 -37.38
C GLY A 215 36.99 25.53 -37.21
N VAL A 216 37.48 24.37 -36.78
CA VAL A 216 38.92 24.09 -36.65
C VAL A 216 39.60 24.05 -38.03
N ASP A 217 40.50 25.00 -38.29
CA ASP A 217 41.35 24.94 -39.48
C ASP A 217 42.49 23.93 -39.30
N TRP A 218 42.30 22.74 -39.86
CA TRP A 218 43.25 21.62 -39.91
C TRP A 218 44.65 21.95 -40.47
N ASN A 219 44.85 23.13 -41.06
CA ASN A 219 46.19 23.59 -41.46
C ASN A 219 47.04 24.07 -40.29
N PHE A 220 46.45 24.44 -39.14
CA PHE A 220 47.19 24.65 -37.90
C PHE A 220 47.50 23.32 -37.20
N TYR A 221 46.55 22.39 -37.19
CA TYR A 221 46.67 21.03 -36.62
C TYR A 221 47.29 20.02 -37.62
N SER A 222 48.35 20.45 -38.30
CA SER A 222 48.94 19.70 -39.42
C SER A 222 49.72 18.44 -39.01
N GLN A 223 50.18 18.38 -37.76
CA GLN A 223 50.89 17.23 -37.20
C GLN A 223 49.88 16.19 -36.74
N GLU A 224 48.92 16.63 -35.93
CA GLU A 224 47.80 15.88 -35.38
C GLU A 224 46.98 15.22 -36.50
N ARG A 225 46.65 15.97 -37.56
CA ARG A 225 46.01 15.43 -38.77
C ARG A 225 46.83 14.32 -39.45
N SER A 226 48.16 14.43 -39.48
CA SER A 226 49.03 13.39 -40.05
C SER A 226 49.14 12.17 -39.16
N ASP A 227 49.11 12.37 -37.84
CA ASP A 227 49.20 11.31 -36.83
C ASP A 227 47.89 10.51 -36.78
N ILE A 228 46.73 11.18 -36.75
CA ILE A 228 45.39 10.56 -36.91
C ILE A 228 45.30 9.78 -38.23
N SER A 229 45.82 10.34 -39.34
CA SER A 229 45.83 9.63 -40.64
C SER A 229 46.73 8.39 -40.64
N THR A 230 47.75 8.35 -39.78
CA THR A 230 48.64 7.19 -39.61
C THR A 230 48.00 6.13 -38.70
N TYR A 231 47.26 6.55 -37.66
CA TYR A 231 46.42 5.66 -36.86
C TYR A 231 45.34 4.97 -37.72
N VAL A 232 44.65 5.71 -38.59
CA VAL A 232 43.65 5.12 -39.51
C VAL A 232 44.27 4.14 -40.53
N ASP A 233 45.51 4.37 -40.99
CA ASP A 233 46.24 3.38 -41.81
C ASP A 233 46.56 2.10 -41.01
N GLY A 234 46.97 2.23 -39.74
CA GLY A 234 47.20 1.11 -38.83
C GLY A 234 45.98 0.20 -38.64
N LEU A 235 44.78 0.78 -38.64
CA LEU A 235 43.51 0.04 -38.55
C LEU A 235 43.14 -0.75 -39.82
N GLN A 236 43.81 -0.57 -40.97
CA GLN A 236 43.45 -1.33 -42.18
C GLN A 236 43.97 -2.77 -42.13
N SER A 237 43.07 -3.74 -42.19
CA SER A 237 43.44 -5.16 -42.09
C SER A 237 44.30 -5.61 -43.27
N LEU A 238 45.52 -6.06 -42.95
CA LEU A 238 46.47 -6.65 -43.91
C LEU A 238 46.11 -8.09 -44.33
N SER A 239 44.97 -8.60 -43.87
CA SER A 239 44.49 -9.97 -44.09
C SER A 239 43.65 -10.11 -45.38
N SER A 240 43.01 -11.28 -45.57
CA SER A 240 42.06 -11.54 -46.67
C SER A 240 40.72 -10.82 -46.56
N SER A 241 40.48 -10.04 -45.50
CA SER A 241 39.28 -9.21 -45.31
C SER A 241 39.71 -7.76 -45.06
N SER A 242 40.18 -7.09 -46.11
CA SER A 242 40.92 -5.81 -46.02
C SER A 242 40.07 -4.55 -45.78
N GLY A 243 39.05 -4.67 -44.94
CA GLY A 243 38.38 -3.54 -44.29
C GLY A 243 39.16 -3.05 -43.08
N PHE A 244 38.52 -2.24 -42.24
CA PHE A 244 39.13 -1.67 -41.04
C PHE A 244 38.63 -2.34 -39.76
N TYR A 245 39.51 -2.37 -38.75
CA TYR A 245 39.15 -2.56 -37.34
C TYR A 245 38.68 -1.22 -36.73
N ASN A 246 37.97 -1.24 -35.61
CA ASN A 246 37.62 -0.03 -34.85
C ASN A 246 38.79 0.41 -33.95
N ASP A 247 39.64 -0.53 -33.52
CA ASP A 247 40.86 -0.25 -32.74
C ASP A 247 41.97 -1.30 -32.98
N GLU A 248 43.15 -1.10 -32.37
CA GLU A 248 44.31 -2.01 -32.52
C GLU A 248 44.32 -3.17 -31.50
N GLU A 249 43.43 -3.16 -30.50
CA GLU A 249 43.47 -4.05 -29.33
C GLU A 249 42.41 -5.15 -29.44
N GLY A 250 42.68 -6.21 -30.22
CA GLY A 250 41.74 -7.29 -30.55
C GLY A 250 41.21 -8.20 -29.41
N ILE A 251 41.17 -7.69 -28.17
CA ILE A 251 40.36 -8.17 -27.03
C ILE A 251 39.30 -7.15 -26.58
N PHE A 252 39.32 -5.96 -27.17
CA PHE A 252 38.26 -4.96 -27.17
C PHE A 252 37.43 -5.15 -28.46
N ASP A 253 36.13 -4.84 -28.36
CA ASP A 253 35.13 -4.93 -29.41
C ASP A 253 34.07 -3.88 -29.05
N SER A 254 34.46 -2.63 -29.25
CA SER A 254 33.71 -1.42 -28.89
C SER A 254 32.34 -1.35 -29.58
N LEU A 255 32.16 -2.05 -30.70
CA LEU A 255 30.92 -2.10 -31.49
C LEU A 255 30.08 -3.37 -31.26
N MET A 256 30.64 -4.44 -30.67
CA MET A 256 30.09 -5.81 -30.62
C MET A 256 29.74 -6.39 -32.00
N GLU A 257 30.56 -6.11 -33.02
CA GLU A 257 30.32 -6.52 -34.42
C GLU A 257 31.59 -7.12 -35.06
N LEU A 258 31.44 -8.21 -35.82
CA LEU A 258 32.59 -9.02 -36.27
C LEU A 258 33.53 -8.28 -37.23
N GLU A 259 34.65 -7.83 -36.69
CA GLU A 259 35.68 -7.08 -37.41
C GLU A 259 36.56 -7.94 -38.34
N PRO A 260 37.09 -7.37 -39.44
CA PRO A 260 36.82 -6.03 -40.00
C PRO A 260 35.40 -5.90 -40.56
N ASN A 261 34.76 -4.75 -40.34
CA ASN A 261 33.37 -4.50 -40.71
C ASN A 261 33.15 -3.13 -41.40
N GLN A 262 31.97 -2.90 -41.96
CA GLN A 262 31.63 -1.64 -42.66
C GLN A 262 31.36 -0.43 -41.74
N PHE A 263 31.06 -0.61 -40.44
CA PHE A 263 30.94 0.50 -39.49
C PHE A 263 32.32 1.12 -39.21
N SER A 264 33.30 0.30 -38.81
CA SER A 264 34.68 0.73 -38.59
C SER A 264 35.31 1.28 -39.87
N SER A 265 35.04 0.64 -41.02
CA SER A 265 35.45 1.15 -42.34
C SER A 265 34.83 2.50 -42.69
N TYR A 266 33.56 2.75 -42.30
CA TYR A 266 32.92 4.05 -42.44
C TYR A 266 33.63 5.12 -41.61
N TYR A 267 33.85 4.87 -40.32
CA TYR A 267 34.49 5.84 -39.42
C TYR A 267 35.91 6.20 -39.86
N CYS A 268 36.72 5.20 -40.22
CA CYS A 268 38.06 5.39 -40.77
C CYS A 268 38.08 6.24 -42.05
N ILE A 269 37.29 5.87 -43.06
CA ILE A 269 37.32 6.57 -44.37
C ILE A 269 36.73 7.98 -44.26
N LYS A 270 35.67 8.21 -43.49
CA LYS A 270 35.11 9.57 -43.31
C LYS A 270 36.05 10.50 -42.54
N THR A 271 36.84 9.97 -41.61
CA THR A 271 37.90 10.73 -40.93
C THR A 271 38.91 11.27 -41.96
N LEU A 272 39.39 10.42 -42.87
CA LEU A 272 40.28 10.82 -43.96
C LEU A 272 39.60 11.73 -45.00
N GLU A 273 38.29 11.58 -45.23
CA GLU A 273 37.55 12.44 -46.16
C GLU A 273 37.45 13.88 -45.65
N THR A 274 37.18 14.05 -44.34
CA THR A 274 37.11 15.37 -43.67
C THR A 274 38.42 16.13 -43.80
N PHE A 275 39.56 15.43 -43.74
CA PHE A 275 40.89 16.02 -43.99
C PHE A 275 41.16 16.39 -45.47
N GLY A 276 40.29 15.97 -46.39
CA GLY A 276 40.34 16.24 -47.82
C GLY A 276 40.91 15.07 -48.65
N SER A 277 40.48 14.95 -49.91
CA SER A 277 40.73 13.78 -50.78
C SER A 277 42.19 13.38 -51.02
N SER A 278 43.17 14.22 -50.67
CA SER A 278 44.58 13.83 -50.64
C SER A 278 44.89 12.78 -49.55
N TYR A 279 44.13 12.72 -48.47
CA TYR A 279 44.35 11.82 -47.35
C TYR A 279 43.90 10.38 -47.62
N MET A 280 43.08 10.14 -48.65
CA MET A 280 42.77 8.79 -49.16
C MET A 280 44.02 8.00 -49.58
N ASN A 281 45.15 8.67 -49.84
CA ASN A 281 46.41 8.02 -50.22
C ASN A 281 47.21 7.45 -49.03
N PHE A 282 46.73 7.58 -47.79
CA PHE A 282 47.32 6.88 -46.64
C PHE A 282 47.01 5.37 -46.70
N ILE A 283 45.75 5.02 -47.00
CA ILE A 283 45.25 3.64 -47.01
C ILE A 283 45.47 2.91 -48.35
N ASP A 284 45.50 1.58 -48.33
CA ASP A 284 45.48 0.75 -49.53
C ASP A 284 44.06 0.67 -50.11
N ILE A 285 43.71 1.67 -50.93
CA ILE A 285 42.43 1.74 -51.66
C ILE A 285 42.19 0.49 -52.51
N SER A 286 43.25 -0.13 -53.07
CA SER A 286 43.09 -1.30 -53.95
C SER A 286 42.59 -2.51 -53.15
N LYS A 287 43.17 -2.74 -51.97
CA LYS A 287 42.66 -3.74 -51.01
C LYS A 287 41.27 -3.41 -50.48
N PHE A 288 40.97 -2.13 -50.22
CA PHE A 288 39.63 -1.76 -49.79
C PHE A 288 38.58 -2.04 -50.87
N HIS A 289 38.93 -1.86 -52.15
CA HIS A 289 38.09 -2.27 -53.29
C HIS A 289 37.97 -3.80 -53.40
N GLU A 290 39.00 -4.58 -53.06
CA GLU A 290 38.88 -6.04 -52.92
C GLU A 290 37.92 -6.43 -51.78
N HIS A 291 37.94 -5.71 -50.65
CA HIS A 291 37.00 -5.90 -49.54
C HIS A 291 35.55 -5.58 -49.95
N LEU A 292 35.28 -4.41 -50.54
CA LEU A 292 33.94 -4.08 -51.07
C LEU A 292 33.46 -5.10 -52.12
N THR A 293 34.36 -5.61 -52.96
CA THR A 293 34.03 -6.67 -53.94
C THR A 293 33.66 -7.98 -53.26
N ALA A 294 34.27 -8.32 -52.13
CA ALA A 294 33.95 -9.54 -51.38
C ALA A 294 32.61 -9.45 -50.63
N LEU A 295 32.14 -8.24 -50.31
CA LEU A 295 30.87 -8.00 -49.61
C LEU A 295 29.66 -7.89 -50.56
N TYR A 296 29.86 -7.64 -51.87
CA TYR A 296 28.78 -7.30 -52.80
C TYR A 296 28.04 -8.52 -53.39
N HIS A 297 26.76 -8.66 -53.06
CA HIS A 297 25.87 -9.71 -53.58
C HIS A 297 25.20 -9.28 -54.89
N ALA A 298 25.94 -9.42 -55.99
CA ALA A 298 25.54 -8.94 -57.32
C ALA A 298 24.24 -9.53 -57.91
N GLU A 299 23.69 -10.62 -57.36
CA GLU A 299 22.38 -11.17 -57.80
C GLU A 299 21.18 -10.54 -57.06
N GLU A 300 21.39 -9.96 -55.87
CA GLU A 300 20.35 -9.39 -55.00
C GLU A 300 20.52 -7.89 -54.73
N GLY A 301 21.68 -7.30 -55.08
CA GLY A 301 21.91 -5.86 -55.07
C GLY A 301 22.32 -5.27 -53.71
N TYR A 302 22.86 -6.06 -52.78
CA TYR A 302 23.20 -5.61 -51.42
C TYR A 302 24.66 -5.88 -51.03
N PHE A 303 25.10 -5.32 -49.90
CA PHE A 303 26.43 -5.56 -49.31
C PHE A 303 26.35 -6.24 -47.93
N ASP A 304 27.34 -7.09 -47.65
CA ASP A 304 27.60 -7.61 -46.31
C ASP A 304 28.23 -6.60 -45.35
N LEU A 305 27.85 -6.66 -44.07
CA LEU A 305 28.50 -5.88 -43.01
C LEU A 305 29.97 -6.31 -42.81
N SER A 306 30.25 -7.61 -42.97
CA SER A 306 31.57 -8.22 -42.79
C SER A 306 31.65 -9.51 -43.61
N ASN A 307 32.86 -9.90 -44.05
CA ASN A 307 33.12 -11.10 -44.87
C ASN A 307 33.18 -12.39 -44.01
N SER A 308 32.58 -12.37 -42.81
CA SER A 308 32.63 -13.47 -41.84
C SER A 308 31.42 -14.40 -41.96
N ILE A 309 31.60 -15.48 -42.72
CA ILE A 309 30.56 -16.46 -43.14
C ILE A 309 29.80 -17.12 -41.96
N TRP A 310 30.31 -17.02 -40.72
CA TRP A 310 29.77 -17.72 -39.54
C TRP A 310 28.52 -17.07 -38.92
N VAL A 311 28.15 -15.87 -39.35
CA VAL A 311 27.06 -15.08 -38.80
C VAL A 311 26.26 -14.52 -39.97
N ALA A 312 24.93 -14.63 -39.96
CA ALA A 312 24.11 -14.07 -41.04
C ALA A 312 24.24 -12.53 -41.06
N ASN A 313 23.94 -11.91 -42.20
CA ASN A 313 24.07 -10.47 -42.35
C ASN A 313 22.84 -9.74 -41.75
N TYR A 314 22.92 -9.47 -40.44
CA TYR A 314 21.84 -8.89 -39.64
C TYR A 314 21.63 -7.38 -39.81
N SER A 315 22.52 -6.71 -40.54
CA SER A 315 22.53 -5.25 -40.74
C SER A 315 22.56 -4.89 -42.24
N ASN A 316 22.03 -5.77 -43.12
CA ASN A 316 22.32 -5.72 -44.55
C ASN A 316 21.81 -4.48 -45.30
N ILE A 317 20.70 -3.89 -44.87
CA ILE A 317 20.16 -2.66 -45.46
C ILE A 317 21.08 -1.48 -45.11
N VAL A 318 21.50 -1.41 -43.83
CA VAL A 318 22.43 -0.39 -43.31
C VAL A 318 23.81 -0.52 -43.96
N ALA A 319 24.37 -1.72 -44.03
CA ALA A 319 25.66 -2.00 -44.68
C ALA A 319 25.62 -1.61 -46.16
N THR A 320 24.53 -1.89 -46.87
CA THR A 320 24.33 -1.49 -48.28
C THR A 320 24.32 0.03 -48.46
N ALA A 321 23.68 0.77 -47.56
CA ALA A 321 23.70 2.23 -47.59
C ALA A 321 25.09 2.81 -47.29
N MET A 322 25.82 2.26 -46.30
CA MET A 322 27.20 2.71 -46.02
C MET A 322 28.17 2.36 -47.15
N SER A 323 28.11 1.14 -47.70
CA SER A 323 28.96 0.72 -48.81
C SER A 323 28.73 1.54 -50.08
N LEU A 324 27.51 2.05 -50.31
CA LEU A 324 27.21 3.02 -51.37
C LEU A 324 28.00 4.33 -51.18
N GLU A 325 27.99 4.91 -49.99
CA GLU A 325 28.74 6.14 -49.67
C GLU A 325 30.26 5.91 -49.72
N LEU A 326 30.74 4.83 -49.11
CA LEU A 326 32.15 4.42 -49.14
C LEU A 326 32.65 4.15 -50.57
N SER A 327 31.77 3.69 -51.46
CA SER A 327 32.09 3.51 -52.88
C SER A 327 32.27 4.83 -53.61
N ASP A 328 31.42 5.83 -53.35
CA ASP A 328 31.55 7.15 -53.95
C ASP A 328 32.83 7.86 -53.49
N ILE A 329 33.13 7.81 -52.18
CA ILE A 329 34.35 8.42 -51.60
C ILE A 329 35.62 7.77 -52.19
N THR A 330 35.67 6.44 -52.23
CA THR A 330 36.86 5.70 -52.69
C THR A 330 36.87 5.46 -54.21
N SER A 331 35.89 5.96 -54.96
CA SER A 331 35.72 5.72 -56.40
C SER A 331 35.63 4.24 -56.79
N PHE A 332 35.02 3.40 -55.95
CA PHE A 332 34.69 2.02 -56.29
C PHE A 332 33.55 1.97 -57.31
N THR A 333 33.64 1.09 -58.31
CA THR A 333 32.65 1.02 -59.41
C THR A 333 32.23 -0.41 -59.78
N THR A 334 32.56 -1.42 -58.97
CA THR A 334 32.29 -2.85 -59.29
C THR A 334 30.93 -3.31 -58.76
N PHE A 335 29.93 -2.42 -58.78
CA PHE A 335 28.56 -2.66 -58.32
C PHE A 335 27.54 -1.89 -59.19
N THR A 336 26.26 -2.22 -59.10
CA THR A 336 25.20 -1.45 -59.79
C THR A 336 24.52 -0.49 -58.81
N ARG A 337 24.73 0.83 -58.96
CA ARG A 337 24.06 1.83 -58.09
C ARG A 337 22.54 1.70 -58.09
N ASN A 338 21.93 1.45 -59.25
CA ASN A 338 20.48 1.33 -59.36
C ASN A 338 19.93 0.12 -58.59
N ASP A 339 20.62 -1.03 -58.65
CA ASP A 339 20.19 -2.26 -57.98
C ASP A 339 20.32 -2.09 -56.45
N VAL A 340 21.40 -1.43 -56.00
CA VAL A 340 21.64 -1.02 -54.60
C VAL A 340 20.57 -0.05 -54.08
N LEU A 341 20.23 0.99 -54.85
CA LEU A 341 19.17 1.93 -54.46
C LEU A 341 17.80 1.26 -54.44
N SER A 342 17.51 0.37 -55.41
CA SER A 342 16.30 -0.45 -55.39
C SER A 342 16.23 -1.32 -54.15
N PHE A 343 17.32 -2.01 -53.77
CA PHE A 343 17.38 -2.82 -52.56
C PHE A 343 17.10 -2.00 -51.28
N ILE A 344 17.69 -0.81 -51.14
CA ILE A 344 17.44 0.05 -49.98
C ILE A 344 15.98 0.54 -49.94
N PHE A 345 15.42 0.95 -51.07
CA PHE A 345 14.05 1.50 -51.11
C PHE A 345 12.95 0.42 -51.02
N ASP A 346 13.13 -0.74 -51.66
CA ASP A 346 12.16 -1.85 -51.65
C ASP A 346 12.09 -2.54 -50.27
N ASN A 347 13.07 -2.32 -49.39
CA ASN A 347 13.10 -2.82 -48.01
C ASN A 347 12.74 -1.76 -46.94
N ARG A 348 12.15 -0.62 -47.31
CA ARG A 348 11.53 0.30 -46.35
C ARG A 348 10.34 -0.40 -45.66
N ASN A 349 10.23 -0.26 -44.34
CA ASN A 349 9.18 -0.88 -43.55
C ASN A 349 7.81 -0.19 -43.73
N TYR A 350 6.75 -0.83 -43.24
CA TYR A 350 5.37 -0.33 -43.40
C TYR A 350 5.05 0.92 -42.56
N ARG A 351 5.90 1.27 -41.57
CA ARG A 351 5.78 2.49 -40.77
C ARG A 351 6.48 3.70 -41.43
N GLY A 352 7.37 3.47 -42.40
CA GLY A 352 8.10 4.52 -43.12
C GLY A 352 9.61 4.56 -42.88
N GLY A 353 10.14 3.78 -41.92
CA GLY A 353 11.56 3.65 -41.63
C GLY A 353 12.18 2.38 -42.23
N TRP A 354 13.27 1.91 -41.64
CA TRP A 354 13.90 0.63 -42.01
C TRP A 354 14.12 -0.26 -40.79
N GLU A 355 13.96 -1.56 -40.99
CA GLU A 355 14.49 -2.59 -40.09
C GLU A 355 16.01 -2.73 -40.28
N ALA A 356 16.72 -3.31 -39.31
CA ALA A 356 18.15 -3.57 -39.43
C ALA A 356 18.52 -4.43 -40.67
N SER A 357 17.71 -5.44 -41.01
CA SER A 357 17.94 -6.26 -42.21
C SER A 357 16.70 -6.84 -42.88
N THR A 358 16.91 -7.46 -44.05
CA THR A 358 15.91 -8.27 -44.75
C THR A 358 15.53 -9.53 -43.96
N ILE A 359 16.43 -10.05 -43.13
CA ILE A 359 16.23 -11.23 -42.28
C ILE A 359 15.57 -10.84 -40.95
N VAL A 360 16.29 -10.10 -40.10
CA VAL A 360 15.86 -9.76 -38.74
C VAL A 360 14.97 -8.52 -38.73
N LYS A 361 13.83 -8.64 -38.05
CA LYS A 361 12.78 -7.62 -37.98
C LYS A 361 12.75 -6.95 -36.61
N TYR A 362 13.65 -6.00 -36.46
CA TYR A 362 13.52 -4.88 -35.54
C TYR A 362 14.06 -3.62 -36.22
N HIS A 363 13.65 -2.45 -35.73
CA HIS A 363 14.05 -1.16 -36.25
C HIS A 363 14.49 -0.23 -35.10
N GLU A 364 15.77 0.13 -35.09
CA GLU A 364 16.32 1.10 -34.15
C GLU A 364 16.54 2.45 -34.84
N LEU A 365 16.54 3.54 -34.08
CA LEU A 365 16.72 4.89 -34.63
C LEU A 365 18.05 5.01 -35.42
N ILE A 366 19.08 4.29 -34.94
CA ILE A 366 20.40 4.20 -35.56
C ILE A 366 20.37 3.59 -36.98
N ASP A 367 19.45 2.67 -37.29
CA ASP A 367 19.35 2.03 -38.61
C ASP A 367 18.87 3.06 -39.65
N THR A 368 17.76 3.72 -39.34
CA THR A 368 17.16 4.75 -40.19
C THR A 368 18.07 5.98 -40.30
N PHE A 369 18.73 6.39 -39.22
CA PHE A 369 19.76 7.44 -39.24
C PHE A 369 20.90 7.10 -40.19
N GLN A 370 21.50 5.91 -40.07
CA GLN A 370 22.66 5.52 -40.89
C GLN A 370 22.30 5.43 -42.38
N ILE A 371 21.11 4.92 -42.72
CA ILE A 371 20.60 4.86 -44.10
C ILE A 371 20.32 6.26 -44.67
N VAL A 372 19.59 7.11 -43.94
CA VAL A 372 19.26 8.47 -44.39
C VAL A 372 20.51 9.35 -44.49
N ARG A 373 21.46 9.20 -43.57
CA ARG A 373 22.78 9.86 -43.62
C ARG A 373 23.54 9.53 -44.89
N SER A 374 23.69 8.24 -45.21
CA SER A 374 24.44 7.87 -46.41
C SER A 374 23.74 8.28 -47.69
N LEU A 375 22.41 8.14 -47.80
CA LEU A 375 21.65 8.66 -48.94
C LEU A 375 21.69 10.20 -49.05
N SER A 376 21.81 10.91 -47.93
CA SER A 376 21.99 12.37 -47.89
C SER A 376 23.36 12.77 -48.43
N ASN A 377 24.42 12.14 -47.92
CA ASN A 377 25.80 12.41 -48.29
C ASN A 377 26.09 12.06 -49.77
N THR A 378 25.48 11.01 -50.31
CA THR A 378 25.57 10.66 -51.75
C THR A 378 24.63 11.46 -52.65
N GLY A 379 23.70 12.23 -52.07
CA GLY A 379 22.68 12.99 -52.79
C GLY A 379 21.48 12.16 -53.29
N ASP A 380 21.49 10.83 -53.11
CA ASP A 380 20.38 9.95 -53.52
C ASP A 380 19.08 10.18 -52.70
N ILE A 381 19.16 10.92 -51.58
CA ILE A 381 17.99 11.45 -50.84
C ILE A 381 17.10 12.34 -51.73
N ALA A 382 17.58 12.80 -52.89
CA ALA A 382 16.79 13.48 -53.90
C ALA A 382 15.88 12.56 -54.73
N HIS A 383 16.09 11.23 -54.69
CA HIS A 383 15.22 10.24 -55.34
C HIS A 383 13.96 9.92 -54.53
N MET A 384 13.96 10.15 -53.21
CA MET A 384 12.76 10.04 -52.37
C MET A 384 11.73 11.12 -52.70
N SER A 385 10.47 10.74 -52.82
CA SER A 385 9.36 11.68 -52.97
C SER A 385 9.00 12.36 -51.65
N LEU A 386 8.18 13.42 -51.72
CA LEU A 386 7.63 14.07 -50.53
C LEU A 386 6.76 13.12 -49.68
N ILE A 387 6.18 12.07 -50.27
CA ILE A 387 5.40 11.08 -49.51
C ILE A 387 6.35 10.24 -48.65
N ASP A 388 7.41 9.70 -49.25
CA ASP A 388 8.43 8.92 -48.54
C ASP A 388 9.05 9.73 -47.39
N LYS A 389 9.33 11.02 -47.61
CA LYS A 389 9.88 11.92 -46.58
C LYS A 389 8.87 12.30 -45.48
N ASN A 390 7.57 12.30 -45.78
CA ASN A 390 6.55 12.44 -44.73
C ASN A 390 6.43 11.16 -43.90
N GLU A 391 6.48 9.98 -44.54
CA GLU A 391 6.43 8.67 -43.87
C GLU A 391 7.65 8.46 -42.96
N ILE A 392 8.87 8.81 -43.41
CA ILE A 392 10.07 8.81 -42.55
C ILE A 392 9.89 9.78 -41.37
N GLY A 393 9.36 11.00 -41.60
CA GLY A 393 9.08 11.94 -40.52
C GLY A 393 8.08 11.43 -39.47
N GLN A 394 7.06 10.70 -39.92
CA GLN A 394 6.08 10.02 -39.05
C GLN A 394 6.71 8.84 -38.29
N PHE A 395 7.62 8.11 -38.92
CA PHE A 395 8.38 7.04 -38.26
C PHE A 395 9.30 7.59 -37.15
N ILE A 396 10.02 8.69 -37.40
CA ILE A 396 10.90 9.31 -36.40
C ILE A 396 10.11 9.85 -35.19
N ALA A 397 8.85 10.26 -35.38
CA ALA A 397 8.00 10.69 -34.27
C ALA A 397 7.73 9.57 -33.23
N LEU A 398 7.81 8.30 -33.61
CA LEU A 398 7.68 7.14 -32.69
C LEU A 398 8.86 7.00 -31.72
N PHE A 399 9.96 7.70 -31.97
CA PHE A 399 11.13 7.73 -31.09
C PHE A 399 11.15 8.99 -30.21
N SER A 400 10.16 9.87 -30.29
CA SER A 400 10.13 11.12 -29.51
C SER A 400 9.71 10.82 -28.07
N GLN A 401 10.47 11.32 -27.10
CA GLN A 401 10.21 11.16 -25.67
C GLN A 401 10.36 12.52 -25.01
N GLU A 402 9.28 13.02 -24.41
CA GLU A 402 9.10 14.40 -23.92
C GLU A 402 9.54 15.50 -24.92
N HIS A 403 10.82 15.90 -24.85
CA HIS A 403 11.46 16.92 -25.69
C HIS A 403 12.77 16.43 -26.34
N GLY A 404 13.14 15.17 -26.10
CA GLY A 404 14.25 14.46 -26.73
C GLY A 404 13.77 13.29 -27.59
N TYR A 405 14.68 12.34 -27.81
CA TYR A 405 14.40 11.09 -28.53
C TYR A 405 15.07 9.89 -27.84
N SER A 406 14.43 8.72 -27.93
CA SER A 406 14.95 7.41 -27.52
C SER A 406 15.58 6.63 -28.67
N LEU A 407 16.41 5.62 -28.34
CA LEU A 407 17.00 4.72 -29.35
C LEU A 407 15.98 3.71 -29.91
N LEU A 408 14.95 3.39 -29.12
CA LEU A 408 13.84 2.50 -29.47
C LEU A 408 12.55 3.29 -29.73
N SER A 409 11.69 2.69 -30.56
CA SER A 409 10.34 3.17 -30.92
C SER A 409 9.32 2.80 -29.83
N GLU A 410 8.34 3.67 -29.58
CA GLU A 410 7.26 3.46 -28.60
C GLU A 410 6.44 2.17 -28.82
N ASP A 411 6.47 1.56 -30.01
CA ASP A 411 5.72 0.32 -30.28
C ASP A 411 6.35 -0.96 -29.73
N TYR A 412 7.55 -0.87 -29.14
CA TYR A 412 8.16 -1.96 -28.38
C TYR A 412 7.62 -2.01 -26.94
N THR A 413 6.33 -2.31 -26.77
CA THR A 413 5.71 -2.51 -25.44
C THR A 413 6.52 -3.48 -24.58
N SER A 414 6.82 -3.12 -23.33
CA SER A 414 7.54 -3.99 -22.37
C SER A 414 6.64 -5.00 -21.64
N VAL A 415 7.23 -6.06 -21.08
CA VAL A 415 6.58 -6.97 -20.13
C VAL A 415 6.38 -6.27 -18.78
N GLU A 416 7.23 -5.30 -18.42
CA GLU A 416 7.03 -4.31 -17.36
C GLU A 416 5.66 -3.60 -17.49
N LEU A 417 5.44 -2.87 -18.59
CA LEU A 417 4.20 -2.13 -18.89
C LEU A 417 3.00 -3.07 -18.97
N LEU A 418 3.12 -4.22 -19.65
CA LEU A 418 2.06 -5.22 -19.68
C LEU A 418 1.71 -5.77 -18.29
N TYR A 419 2.67 -5.93 -17.40
CA TYR A 419 2.42 -6.33 -16.01
C TYR A 419 1.79 -5.21 -15.18
N SER A 420 2.24 -3.96 -15.32
CA SER A 420 1.62 -2.80 -14.67
C SER A 420 0.15 -2.70 -15.07
N LEU A 421 -0.14 -2.66 -16.38
CA LEU A 421 -1.49 -2.64 -16.94
C LEU A 421 -2.33 -3.82 -16.44
N VAL A 422 -1.91 -5.07 -16.67
CA VAL A 422 -2.68 -6.25 -16.27
C VAL A 422 -2.91 -6.29 -14.74
N SER A 423 -1.98 -5.79 -13.94
CA SER A 423 -2.14 -5.71 -12.48
C SER A 423 -3.16 -4.64 -12.06
N SER A 424 -3.10 -3.44 -12.63
CA SER A 424 -4.07 -2.36 -12.39
C SER A 424 -5.49 -2.78 -12.78
N TYR A 425 -5.64 -3.40 -13.96
CA TYR A 425 -6.92 -3.90 -14.45
C TYR A 425 -7.46 -5.06 -13.59
N ASP A 426 -6.61 -5.91 -13.00
CA ASP A 426 -7.03 -6.96 -12.03
C ASP A 426 -7.54 -6.33 -10.73
N TYR A 427 -6.80 -5.37 -10.16
CA TYR A 427 -7.20 -4.66 -8.93
C TYR A 427 -8.52 -3.89 -9.05
N PHE A 428 -8.80 -3.31 -10.21
CA PHE A 428 -10.09 -2.64 -10.47
C PHE A 428 -11.17 -3.58 -11.02
N GLY A 429 -10.84 -4.85 -11.33
CA GLY A 429 -11.76 -5.81 -11.93
C GLY A 429 -12.11 -5.52 -13.40
N ARG A 430 -11.34 -4.65 -14.06
CA ARG A 430 -11.50 -4.18 -15.45
C ARG A 430 -10.90 -5.13 -16.51
N ILE A 431 -10.28 -6.26 -16.14
CA ILE A 431 -9.65 -7.26 -17.07
C ILE A 431 -10.50 -7.62 -18.30
N GLY A 432 -11.84 -7.56 -18.21
CA GLY A 432 -12.75 -7.80 -19.35
C GLY A 432 -12.80 -6.71 -20.42
N GLU A 433 -12.05 -5.62 -20.25
CA GLU A 433 -11.89 -4.51 -21.20
C GLU A 433 -10.64 -4.67 -22.08
N LEU A 434 -9.59 -5.32 -21.55
CA LEU A 434 -8.39 -5.68 -22.31
C LEU A 434 -8.71 -6.76 -23.37
N ASP A 435 -8.04 -6.71 -24.53
CA ASP A 435 -7.99 -7.90 -25.39
C ASP A 435 -7.04 -8.95 -24.80
N VAL A 436 -7.62 -9.84 -24.00
CA VAL A 436 -6.95 -10.97 -23.33
C VAL A 436 -6.29 -11.95 -24.32
N GLN A 437 -6.63 -11.95 -25.61
CA GLN A 437 -5.95 -12.77 -26.60
C GLN A 437 -4.71 -12.04 -27.16
N GLU A 438 -4.83 -10.78 -27.54
CA GLU A 438 -3.68 -10.00 -28.04
C GLU A 438 -2.62 -9.78 -26.95
N VAL A 439 -3.03 -9.48 -25.70
CA VAL A 439 -2.10 -9.40 -24.54
C VAL A 439 -1.41 -10.74 -24.26
N TYR A 440 -2.08 -11.86 -24.52
CA TYR A 440 -1.46 -13.18 -24.43
C TYR A 440 -0.45 -13.43 -25.55
N ASP A 441 -0.79 -13.08 -26.79
CA ASP A 441 0.09 -13.30 -27.94
C ASP A 441 1.32 -12.36 -27.88
N LEU A 442 1.19 -11.14 -27.34
CA LEU A 442 2.31 -10.26 -26.98
C LEU A 442 3.23 -10.90 -25.92
N LEU A 443 2.68 -11.33 -24.77
CA LEU A 443 3.45 -11.94 -23.67
C LEU A 443 4.10 -13.28 -24.05
N VAL A 444 3.55 -14.02 -25.01
CA VAL A 444 4.18 -15.24 -25.55
C VAL A 444 5.22 -14.92 -26.64
N GLY A 445 5.06 -13.81 -27.34
CA GLY A 445 6.01 -13.30 -28.32
C GLY A 445 7.40 -12.97 -27.74
N THR A 446 7.52 -12.70 -26.44
CA THR A 446 8.82 -12.40 -25.80
C THR A 446 9.62 -13.65 -25.38
N VAL A 447 9.14 -14.86 -25.67
CA VAL A 447 9.78 -16.12 -25.25
C VAL A 447 10.51 -16.81 -26.40
N VAL A 448 11.79 -17.12 -26.21
CA VAL A 448 12.61 -17.84 -27.19
C VAL A 448 13.03 -19.22 -26.66
N GLU A 449 12.91 -20.26 -27.48
CA GLU A 449 13.43 -21.59 -27.17
C GLU A 449 14.76 -21.84 -27.90
N TYR A 450 15.86 -21.86 -27.15
CA TYR A 450 17.19 -22.21 -27.65
C TYR A 450 17.59 -23.60 -27.13
N GLY A 451 17.36 -24.64 -27.95
CA GLY A 451 17.80 -26.01 -27.64
C GLY A 451 17.10 -26.66 -26.42
N GLY A 452 15.93 -26.14 -26.02
CA GLY A 452 15.21 -26.55 -24.80
C GLY A 452 15.49 -25.67 -23.58
N ILE A 453 16.31 -24.63 -23.69
CA ILE A 453 16.38 -23.51 -22.73
C ILE A 453 15.38 -22.44 -23.17
N TYR A 454 14.67 -21.85 -22.22
CA TYR A 454 13.70 -20.78 -22.48
C TYR A 454 14.25 -19.44 -21.99
N ASP A 455 14.50 -18.51 -22.92
CA ASP A 455 14.82 -17.12 -22.61
C ASP A 455 13.55 -16.28 -22.65
N PHE A 456 13.43 -15.38 -21.67
CA PHE A 456 12.28 -14.49 -21.48
C PHE A 456 12.76 -13.06 -21.64
N PHE A 457 12.37 -12.38 -22.71
CA PHE A 457 12.73 -10.99 -23.00
C PHE A 457 11.68 -10.03 -22.44
N ASP A 458 12.08 -8.79 -22.17
CA ASP A 458 11.16 -7.72 -21.75
C ASP A 458 10.46 -7.04 -22.93
N CYS A 459 11.15 -6.78 -24.04
CA CYS A 459 10.55 -6.16 -25.21
C CYS A 459 9.66 -7.14 -26.00
N THR A 460 8.47 -6.68 -26.39
CA THR A 460 7.66 -7.30 -27.46
C THR A 460 8.14 -6.84 -28.83
N GLY A 461 7.48 -7.29 -29.92
CA GLY A 461 7.66 -6.77 -31.29
C GLY A 461 8.99 -7.11 -32.00
N MET A 462 10.06 -7.40 -31.27
CA MET A 462 11.40 -7.69 -31.80
C MET A 462 11.49 -9.12 -32.39
N ASP A 463 12.25 -9.29 -33.48
CA ASP A 463 12.72 -10.61 -33.91
C ASP A 463 13.82 -11.15 -32.98
N LEU A 464 13.40 -11.90 -31.96
CA LEU A 464 14.25 -12.50 -30.93
C LEU A 464 15.07 -13.73 -31.39
N SER A 465 15.12 -14.03 -32.70
CA SER A 465 16.11 -14.97 -33.26
C SER A 465 17.56 -14.44 -33.16
N LYS A 466 17.71 -13.16 -32.82
CA LYS A 466 18.95 -12.52 -32.37
C LYS A 466 18.81 -12.07 -30.91
N VAL A 467 19.93 -12.14 -30.16
CA VAL A 467 19.99 -11.96 -28.70
C VAL A 467 19.99 -10.47 -28.28
N GLY A 468 19.04 -9.69 -28.81
CA GLY A 468 18.81 -8.28 -28.47
C GLY A 468 19.37 -7.25 -29.45
N PHE A 469 19.06 -5.98 -29.17
CA PHE A 469 19.31 -4.78 -29.98
C PHE A 469 20.79 -4.47 -30.25
N ARG A 470 21.08 -3.68 -31.28
CA ARG A 470 22.41 -3.19 -31.69
C ARG A 470 22.88 -2.01 -30.85
N SER A 471 22.06 -0.97 -30.66
CA SER A 471 22.44 0.26 -29.94
C SER A 471 22.58 0.11 -28.43
N LYS A 472 22.14 -1.03 -27.86
CA LYS A 472 22.13 -1.32 -26.42
C LYS A 472 21.46 -0.19 -25.61
N PRO A 473 20.16 0.09 -25.82
CA PRO A 473 19.43 1.11 -25.06
C PRO A 473 19.62 0.94 -23.56
N PHE A 474 19.77 2.07 -22.85
CA PHE A 474 20.13 2.09 -21.43
C PHE A 474 19.18 1.22 -20.60
N ASP A 475 17.87 1.35 -20.84
CA ASP A 475 16.74 0.67 -20.18
C ASP A 475 16.93 -0.85 -20.02
N TYR A 476 17.63 -1.48 -20.96
CA TYR A 476 17.79 -2.93 -21.05
C TYR A 476 19.21 -3.45 -20.84
N TYR A 477 20.18 -2.54 -20.65
CA TYR A 477 21.61 -2.86 -20.70
C TYR A 477 22.42 -2.02 -19.70
N THR A 478 22.10 -2.11 -18.40
CA THR A 478 22.93 -1.51 -17.32
C THR A 478 23.66 -2.54 -16.45
N ALA A 479 23.29 -3.83 -16.49
CA ALA A 479 23.85 -4.88 -15.62
C ALA A 479 25.39 -5.02 -15.68
N GLY A 480 26.10 -4.31 -14.79
CA GLY A 480 27.53 -3.98 -14.92
C GLY A 480 28.23 -3.77 -13.58
N HIS A 481 29.28 -2.95 -13.59
CA HIS A 481 29.80 -2.34 -12.36
C HIS A 481 28.98 -1.07 -12.09
N HIS A 482 28.69 -0.73 -10.84
CA HIS A 482 27.62 0.22 -10.49
C HIS A 482 28.12 1.44 -9.70
N GLU A 483 29.31 1.93 -10.05
CA GLU A 483 29.92 3.10 -9.39
C GLU A 483 29.31 4.44 -9.87
N PHE A 484 28.71 4.48 -11.06
CA PHE A 484 28.12 5.68 -11.67
C PHE A 484 26.66 5.51 -12.14
N VAL A 485 26.09 4.30 -12.03
CA VAL A 485 24.75 3.94 -12.49
C VAL A 485 24.10 3.03 -11.45
N GLU A 486 22.96 3.46 -10.87
CA GLU A 486 22.26 2.69 -9.84
C GLU A 486 21.29 1.63 -10.41
N ASP A 487 20.83 1.78 -11.66
CA ASP A 487 19.98 0.79 -12.35
C ASP A 487 20.72 -0.53 -12.61
N ILE A 488 20.06 -1.68 -12.41
CA ILE A 488 20.62 -3.03 -12.58
C ILE A 488 19.93 -3.85 -13.69
N ASN A 489 19.32 -3.17 -14.67
CA ASN A 489 18.37 -3.72 -15.65
C ASN A 489 19.02 -4.62 -16.72
N SER A 490 18.21 -5.53 -17.26
CA SER A 490 18.61 -6.51 -18.27
C SER A 490 17.44 -6.90 -19.18
N ILE A 491 17.69 -6.93 -20.49
CA ILE A 491 16.69 -7.30 -21.52
C ILE A 491 16.03 -8.67 -21.28
N SER A 492 16.66 -9.56 -20.52
CA SER A 492 16.14 -10.91 -20.22
C SER A 492 16.52 -11.34 -18.80
N SER A 493 15.52 -11.64 -17.96
CA SER A 493 15.71 -11.93 -16.53
C SER A 493 14.56 -12.73 -15.88
N HIS A 494 14.78 -13.16 -14.63
CA HIS A 494 13.75 -13.72 -13.75
C HIS A 494 12.62 -12.75 -13.39
N GLU A 495 12.86 -11.45 -13.47
CA GLU A 495 11.85 -10.40 -13.26
C GLU A 495 10.83 -10.40 -14.41
N ASN A 496 11.32 -10.40 -15.65
CA ASN A 496 10.52 -10.45 -16.88
C ASN A 496 9.67 -11.74 -16.88
N LEU A 497 10.32 -12.89 -16.57
CA LEU A 497 9.66 -14.18 -16.38
C LEU A 497 8.57 -14.14 -15.29
N PHE A 498 8.82 -13.49 -14.15
CA PHE A 498 7.81 -13.36 -13.11
C PHE A 498 6.63 -12.48 -13.58
N LYS A 499 6.93 -11.28 -14.08
CA LYS A 499 5.96 -10.26 -14.53
C LYS A 499 5.05 -10.86 -15.62
N MET A 500 5.62 -11.60 -16.56
CA MET A 500 4.90 -12.40 -17.55
C MET A 500 3.99 -13.49 -16.92
N LEU A 501 4.54 -14.39 -16.09
CA LEU A 501 3.78 -15.52 -15.54
C LEU A 501 2.61 -15.09 -14.66
N ASP A 502 2.75 -14.01 -13.89
CA ASP A 502 1.68 -13.50 -13.04
C ASP A 502 0.62 -12.72 -13.83
N SER A 503 1.00 -12.02 -14.90
CA SER A 503 0.07 -11.42 -15.86
C SER A 503 -0.76 -12.49 -16.57
N LEU A 504 -0.11 -13.53 -17.09
CA LEU A 504 -0.76 -14.72 -17.65
C LEU A 504 -1.70 -15.40 -16.64
N LYS A 505 -1.39 -15.37 -15.34
CA LYS A 505 -2.26 -15.88 -14.28
C LYS A 505 -3.51 -15.01 -14.11
N LYS A 506 -3.36 -13.68 -14.07
CA LYS A 506 -4.45 -12.69 -13.92
C LYS A 506 -5.44 -12.78 -15.08
N ILE A 507 -4.96 -12.73 -16.33
CA ILE A 507 -5.81 -12.89 -17.53
C ILE A 507 -6.27 -14.35 -17.78
N SER A 508 -6.07 -15.27 -16.82
CA SER A 508 -6.47 -16.69 -16.86
C SER A 508 -5.85 -17.55 -17.97
N LYS A 509 -4.77 -17.07 -18.59
CA LYS A 509 -4.07 -17.68 -19.74
C LYS A 509 -2.88 -18.58 -19.40
N LEU A 510 -2.42 -18.62 -18.15
CA LEU A 510 -1.26 -19.45 -17.75
C LEU A 510 -1.41 -20.94 -18.08
N ASN A 511 -2.65 -21.47 -18.18
CA ASN A 511 -2.89 -22.84 -18.65
C ASN A 511 -2.63 -23.05 -20.14
N ASP A 512 -2.85 -22.03 -20.97
CA ASP A 512 -2.58 -22.08 -22.42
C ASP A 512 -1.06 -22.07 -22.64
N PHE A 513 -0.35 -21.17 -21.95
CA PHE A 513 1.12 -21.11 -21.93
C PHE A 513 1.74 -22.44 -21.47
N ALA A 514 1.33 -22.97 -20.31
CA ALA A 514 1.80 -24.25 -19.78
C ALA A 514 1.37 -25.48 -20.61
N SER A 515 0.65 -25.30 -21.72
CA SER A 515 0.38 -26.35 -22.71
C SER A 515 1.39 -26.38 -23.87
N SER A 516 2.16 -25.30 -24.04
CA SER A 516 3.20 -25.14 -25.07
C SER A 516 4.62 -25.20 -24.48
N TYR A 517 4.83 -24.67 -23.26
CA TYR A 517 6.14 -24.53 -22.62
C TYR A 517 6.21 -25.38 -21.34
N ASP A 518 7.31 -26.12 -21.12
CA ASP A 518 7.45 -26.97 -19.93
C ASP A 518 7.93 -26.18 -18.70
N LEU A 519 6.99 -25.78 -17.85
CA LEU A 519 7.26 -25.10 -16.59
C LEU A 519 8.18 -25.86 -15.62
N ASN A 520 8.40 -27.17 -15.80
CA ASN A 520 9.38 -27.91 -14.99
C ASN A 520 10.83 -27.60 -15.44
N ILE A 521 11.05 -27.36 -16.74
CA ILE A 521 12.35 -26.94 -17.27
C ILE A 521 12.62 -25.49 -16.83
N VAL A 522 11.63 -24.60 -16.98
CA VAL A 522 11.71 -23.21 -16.49
C VAL A 522 12.01 -23.17 -14.99
N LEU A 523 11.37 -24.03 -14.19
CA LEU A 523 11.64 -24.10 -12.75
C LEU A 523 13.07 -24.58 -12.44
N GLN A 524 13.60 -25.55 -13.18
CA GLN A 524 14.97 -26.03 -12.98
C GLN A 524 15.98 -24.93 -13.34
N ASP A 525 15.79 -24.20 -14.43
CA ASP A 525 16.69 -23.12 -14.83
C ASP A 525 16.74 -21.98 -13.79
N VAL A 526 15.59 -21.61 -13.23
CA VAL A 526 15.50 -20.67 -12.10
C VAL A 526 16.32 -21.17 -10.90
N ILE A 527 16.26 -22.47 -10.57
CA ILE A 527 17.04 -23.06 -9.47
C ILE A 527 18.54 -23.11 -9.80
N ASP A 528 18.91 -23.51 -11.02
CA ASP A 528 20.31 -23.64 -11.48
C ASP A 528 21.03 -22.28 -11.59
N SER A 529 20.27 -21.18 -11.67
CA SER A 529 20.80 -19.81 -11.58
C SER A 529 21.20 -19.36 -10.16
N GLN A 530 20.99 -20.18 -9.12
CA GLN A 530 21.50 -19.91 -7.78
C GLN A 530 23.04 -20.00 -7.75
N PHE A 531 23.70 -18.92 -7.35
CA PHE A 531 25.15 -18.81 -7.37
C PHE A 531 25.78 -19.50 -6.15
N LEU A 532 26.29 -20.72 -6.37
CA LEU A 532 26.80 -21.60 -5.32
C LEU A 532 28.32 -21.89 -5.44
N ASP A 533 29.12 -20.95 -5.97
CA ASP A 533 30.59 -21.08 -5.95
C ASP A 533 31.16 -20.59 -4.60
N PRO A 534 31.74 -21.46 -3.75
CA PRO A 534 32.21 -21.10 -2.41
C PRO A 534 33.47 -20.20 -2.42
N SER A 535 34.08 -19.94 -3.57
CA SER A 535 35.20 -19.00 -3.72
C SER A 535 34.75 -17.54 -3.55
N TYR A 536 33.50 -17.25 -3.87
CA TYR A 536 32.91 -15.92 -3.95
C TYR A 536 31.92 -15.70 -2.81
N LEU A 537 32.46 -15.63 -1.59
CA LEU A 537 31.65 -15.69 -0.36
C LEU A 537 30.54 -14.63 -0.35
N ASP A 538 30.82 -13.36 -0.60
CA ASP A 538 29.87 -12.25 -0.50
C ASP A 538 28.53 -12.54 -1.20
N ASN A 539 28.59 -13.09 -2.42
CA ASN A 539 27.43 -13.34 -3.27
C ASN A 539 26.94 -14.80 -3.26
N PHE A 540 27.68 -15.72 -2.61
CA PHE A 540 27.28 -17.11 -2.44
C PHE A 540 25.89 -17.26 -1.82
N GLY A 541 24.99 -17.94 -2.54
CA GLY A 541 23.63 -18.29 -2.13
C GLY A 541 22.51 -17.44 -2.73
N ALA A 542 22.82 -16.28 -3.31
CA ALA A 542 21.86 -15.47 -4.06
C ALA A 542 21.73 -15.94 -5.52
N PHE A 543 20.83 -15.31 -6.28
CA PHE A 543 20.51 -15.68 -7.67
C PHE A 543 21.09 -14.67 -8.67
N LEU A 544 21.48 -15.19 -9.83
CA LEU A 544 21.83 -14.41 -11.02
C LEU A 544 20.56 -13.85 -11.68
N VAL A 545 20.74 -12.85 -12.56
CA VAL A 545 19.71 -12.31 -13.46
C VAL A 545 18.90 -13.39 -14.21
N LYS A 546 19.59 -14.42 -14.70
CA LYS A 546 19.06 -15.70 -15.20
C LYS A 546 20.17 -16.77 -15.14
N ASN A 547 19.92 -18.00 -15.56
CA ASN A 547 20.99 -18.98 -15.72
C ASN A 547 21.88 -18.59 -16.92
N ILE A 548 23.20 -18.44 -16.71
CA ILE A 548 24.14 -18.05 -17.76
C ILE A 548 25.34 -18.99 -17.77
N MET A 549 25.84 -19.36 -18.95
CA MET A 549 27.03 -20.21 -19.13
C MET A 549 28.33 -19.40 -19.18
N SER A 550 28.65 -18.71 -18.08
CA SER A 550 29.86 -17.87 -17.93
C SER A 550 30.76 -18.33 -16.78
N SER A 551 31.97 -17.75 -16.68
CA SER A 551 32.92 -18.03 -15.59
C SER A 551 32.37 -17.60 -14.21
N PRO A 552 32.82 -18.22 -13.10
CA PRO A 552 32.38 -17.83 -11.76
C PRO A 552 32.67 -16.37 -11.38
N GLU A 553 33.76 -15.77 -11.89
CA GLU A 553 34.05 -14.34 -11.72
C GLU A 553 32.97 -13.47 -12.34
N TRP A 554 32.65 -13.71 -13.62
CA TRP A 554 31.64 -12.96 -14.36
C TRP A 554 30.23 -13.22 -13.83
N LYS A 555 29.97 -14.40 -13.24
CA LYS A 555 28.73 -14.71 -12.52
C LYS A 555 28.61 -13.94 -11.20
N ASN A 556 29.64 -13.97 -10.34
CA ASN A 556 29.66 -13.24 -9.06
C ASN A 556 29.21 -11.79 -9.23
N ASP A 557 29.74 -11.17 -10.29
CA ASP A 557 29.52 -9.80 -10.73
C ASP A 557 28.06 -9.45 -11.10
N LEU A 558 27.19 -10.44 -11.30
CA LEU A 558 25.78 -10.31 -11.74
C LEU A 558 24.76 -10.79 -10.69
N VAL A 559 25.16 -10.87 -9.42
CA VAL A 559 24.31 -11.32 -8.31
C VAL A 559 23.77 -10.13 -7.51
N TYR A 560 22.45 -9.93 -7.54
CA TYR A 560 21.76 -8.84 -6.85
C TYR A 560 20.51 -9.37 -6.13
N LEU A 561 20.04 -8.65 -5.11
CA LEU A 561 18.87 -9.09 -4.33
C LEU A 561 17.56 -9.04 -5.14
N LYS A 562 17.37 -8.06 -6.05
CA LYS A 562 16.21 -7.98 -6.97
C LYS A 562 15.98 -9.31 -7.71
N TYR A 563 17.05 -9.90 -8.29
CA TYR A 563 16.96 -11.19 -8.97
C TYR A 563 16.70 -12.37 -8.03
N SER A 564 17.22 -12.31 -6.80
CA SER A 564 16.90 -13.30 -5.75
C SER A 564 15.44 -13.24 -5.30
N TYR A 565 14.85 -12.04 -5.28
CA TYR A 565 13.43 -11.81 -5.01
C TYR A 565 12.55 -12.35 -6.14
N TYR A 566 12.87 -12.03 -7.40
CA TYR A 566 12.09 -12.49 -8.54
C TYR A 566 12.23 -13.99 -8.81
N ALA A 567 13.42 -14.58 -8.66
CA ALA A 567 13.58 -16.04 -8.67
C ALA A 567 12.71 -16.71 -7.58
N THR A 568 12.67 -16.12 -6.38
CA THR A 568 11.80 -16.59 -5.28
C THR A 568 10.31 -16.47 -5.63
N ARG A 569 9.86 -15.36 -6.25
CA ARG A 569 8.48 -15.19 -6.73
C ARG A 569 8.13 -16.18 -7.85
N THR A 570 9.03 -16.40 -8.81
CA THR A 570 8.85 -17.34 -9.94
C THR A 570 8.77 -18.79 -9.46
N MET A 571 9.68 -19.25 -8.61
CA MET A 571 9.59 -20.59 -7.99
C MET A 571 8.24 -20.80 -7.28
N LYS A 572 7.77 -19.79 -6.54
CA LYS A 572 6.50 -19.81 -5.81
C LYS A 572 5.28 -19.83 -6.74
N ALA A 573 5.31 -19.05 -7.83
CA ALA A 573 4.25 -18.99 -8.84
C ALA A 573 4.12 -20.31 -9.60
N ILE A 574 5.23 -20.86 -10.10
CA ILE A 574 5.25 -22.15 -10.79
C ILE A 574 4.84 -23.28 -9.84
N SER A 575 5.35 -23.28 -8.60
CA SER A 575 4.96 -24.27 -7.58
C SER A 575 3.46 -24.28 -7.28
N ALA A 576 2.85 -23.09 -7.18
CA ALA A 576 1.42 -22.94 -6.94
C ALA A 576 0.58 -23.42 -8.14
N HIS A 577 1.03 -23.19 -9.37
CA HIS A 577 0.35 -23.65 -10.58
C HIS A 577 0.46 -25.17 -10.76
N LEU A 578 1.66 -25.74 -10.62
CA LEU A 578 1.92 -27.17 -10.78
C LEU A 578 1.51 -28.01 -9.56
N GLY A 579 1.27 -27.38 -8.41
CA GLY A 579 0.83 -28.04 -7.17
C GLY A 579 1.96 -28.74 -6.39
N LEU A 580 3.19 -28.21 -6.47
CA LEU A 580 4.41 -28.84 -5.94
C LEU A 580 4.62 -28.59 -4.43
N GLY A 581 3.99 -27.57 -3.85
CA GLY A 581 3.99 -27.27 -2.40
C GLY A 581 4.70 -25.96 -2.06
N ASN A 582 5.24 -25.85 -0.83
CA ASN A 582 6.11 -24.72 -0.49
C ASN A 582 7.52 -24.96 -1.07
N ILE A 583 8.19 -23.88 -1.50
CA ILE A 583 9.58 -23.92 -2.02
C ILE A 583 10.58 -24.36 -0.95
N THR A 584 10.16 -24.36 0.31
CA THR A 584 10.96 -24.78 1.47
C THR A 584 10.97 -26.28 1.74
N SER A 585 10.21 -27.04 0.93
CA SER A 585 10.06 -28.49 1.03
C SER A 585 11.23 -29.26 0.39
N SER A 586 11.37 -30.53 0.78
CA SER A 586 12.44 -31.40 0.28
C SER A 586 12.38 -31.67 -1.23
N TYR A 587 11.28 -31.36 -1.92
CA TYR A 587 11.24 -31.43 -3.39
C TYR A 587 12.23 -30.43 -4.01
N PHE A 588 12.23 -29.18 -3.57
CA PHE A 588 13.11 -28.13 -4.12
C PHE A 588 14.57 -28.36 -3.74
N THR A 589 14.83 -28.84 -2.51
CA THR A 589 16.18 -29.25 -2.10
C THR A 589 16.71 -30.42 -2.95
N ASN A 590 15.84 -31.33 -3.41
CA ASN A 590 16.23 -32.40 -4.34
C ASN A 590 16.45 -31.91 -5.79
N LEU A 591 15.97 -30.72 -6.15
CA LEU A 591 16.26 -30.05 -7.43
C LEU A 591 17.54 -29.19 -7.38
N GLY A 592 18.10 -28.94 -6.19
CA GLY A 592 19.35 -28.18 -6.00
C GLY A 592 19.21 -26.90 -5.17
N PHE A 593 18.01 -26.42 -4.88
CA PHE A 593 17.80 -25.15 -4.18
C PHE A 593 18.29 -25.19 -2.72
N ASP A 594 19.35 -24.43 -2.41
CA ASP A 594 19.81 -24.22 -1.03
C ASP A 594 19.28 -22.90 -0.47
N LYS A 595 18.10 -22.97 0.15
CA LYS A 595 17.50 -21.86 0.89
C LYS A 595 18.36 -21.35 2.06
N ASN A 596 19.26 -22.16 2.62
CA ASN A 596 20.10 -21.74 3.73
C ASN A 596 21.26 -20.88 3.22
N ALA A 597 21.81 -21.19 2.04
CA ALA A 597 22.77 -20.33 1.36
C ALA A 597 22.13 -18.95 1.06
N LEU A 598 20.89 -18.92 0.55
CA LEU A 598 20.15 -17.67 0.31
C LEU A 598 19.91 -16.86 1.60
N GLY A 599 19.42 -17.48 2.67
CA GLY A 599 19.28 -16.81 3.97
C GLY A 599 20.62 -16.32 4.54
N THR A 600 21.72 -17.03 4.26
CA THR A 600 23.08 -16.64 4.68
C THR A 600 23.63 -15.49 3.83
N TYR A 601 23.31 -15.38 2.54
CA TYR A 601 23.58 -14.17 1.74
C TYR A 601 22.87 -12.96 2.34
N ILE A 602 21.57 -13.07 2.60
CA ILE A 602 20.78 -11.96 3.15
C ILE A 602 21.32 -11.53 4.52
N ALA A 603 21.53 -12.47 5.45
CA ALA A 603 22.01 -12.17 6.80
C ALA A 603 23.42 -11.55 6.87
N ARG A 604 24.20 -11.57 5.78
CA ARG A 604 25.55 -10.96 5.72
C ARG A 604 25.57 -9.56 5.13
N ASN A 605 24.55 -9.19 4.34
CA ASN A 605 24.41 -7.87 3.74
C ASN A 605 23.31 -7.03 4.44
N ILE A 606 22.88 -7.42 5.64
CA ILE A 606 22.00 -6.59 6.49
C ILE A 606 22.85 -5.66 7.36
N ILE A 607 22.49 -4.37 7.35
CA ILE A 607 23.00 -3.36 8.27
C ILE A 607 22.01 -3.23 9.43
N GLU A 608 22.45 -3.57 10.66
CA GLU A 608 21.66 -3.34 11.88
C GLU A 608 22.37 -2.30 12.77
N THR A 609 21.84 -1.08 12.80
CA THR A 609 22.32 0.00 13.69
C THR A 609 21.68 -0.17 15.08
N PRO A 610 21.97 0.68 16.09
CA PRO A 610 21.22 0.67 17.34
C PRO A 610 19.71 0.94 17.18
N THR A 611 19.31 1.63 16.10
CA THR A 611 17.98 2.20 15.87
C THR A 611 17.25 1.62 14.65
N GLU A 612 17.96 1.32 13.56
CA GLU A 612 17.42 0.89 12.26
C GLU A 612 17.98 -0.48 11.80
N LEU A 613 17.30 -1.08 10.82
CA LEU A 613 17.73 -2.30 10.13
C LEU A 613 17.29 -2.22 8.66
N TYR A 614 18.25 -2.31 7.74
CA TYR A 614 18.03 -2.31 6.29
C TYR A 614 19.02 -3.26 5.58
N PHE A 615 18.91 -3.40 4.25
CA PHE A 615 19.80 -4.23 3.43
C PHE A 615 20.78 -3.34 2.64
N ASP A 616 22.08 -3.61 2.73
CA ASP A 616 23.12 -2.97 1.93
C ASP A 616 23.11 -3.54 0.50
N ALA A 617 22.58 -2.73 -0.42
CA ALA A 617 22.51 -3.06 -1.84
C ALA A 617 23.90 -3.10 -2.52
N LYS A 618 24.92 -2.41 -2.00
CA LYS A 618 26.23 -2.13 -2.61
C LYS A 618 26.24 -1.40 -3.96
N TYR A 619 25.15 -1.41 -4.74
CA TYR A 619 25.03 -0.79 -6.07
C TYR A 619 24.30 0.57 -6.09
N SER A 620 23.62 0.94 -5.00
CA SER A 620 22.91 2.22 -4.83
C SER A 620 23.11 2.72 -3.40
N ASN A 621 23.14 4.05 -3.23
CA ASN A 621 23.12 4.69 -1.91
C ASN A 621 21.79 5.41 -1.61
N SER A 622 20.81 5.38 -2.52
CA SER A 622 19.50 6.03 -2.37
C SER A 622 18.65 5.41 -1.26
N GLU A 623 17.79 6.20 -0.60
CA GLU A 623 16.92 5.69 0.47
C GLU A 623 15.79 4.82 -0.11
N GLU A 624 15.36 5.15 -1.33
CA GLU A 624 14.43 4.43 -2.20
C GLU A 624 14.87 2.97 -2.44
N HIS A 625 16.05 2.74 -3.03
CA HIS A 625 16.56 1.38 -3.26
C HIS A 625 16.82 0.62 -1.94
N ASN A 626 17.17 1.32 -0.85
CA ASN A 626 17.30 0.68 0.46
C ASN A 626 15.95 0.21 1.02
N LEU A 627 14.84 0.92 0.75
CA LEU A 627 13.48 0.48 1.06
C LEU A 627 13.02 -0.68 0.16
N GLU A 628 13.28 -0.61 -1.16
CA GLU A 628 13.04 -1.72 -2.10
C GLU A 628 13.73 -3.01 -1.62
N ASN A 629 15.05 -2.95 -1.39
CA ASN A 629 15.84 -4.11 -1.01
C ASN A 629 15.53 -4.61 0.41
N LEU A 630 15.03 -3.76 1.30
CA LEU A 630 14.47 -4.19 2.58
C LEU A 630 13.14 -4.95 2.40
N TYR A 631 12.24 -4.48 1.53
CA TYR A 631 11.01 -5.22 1.18
C TYR A 631 11.33 -6.58 0.56
N TYR A 632 12.28 -6.64 -0.38
CA TYR A 632 12.76 -7.88 -0.98
C TYR A 632 13.35 -8.85 0.06
N THR A 633 14.19 -8.33 0.96
CA THR A 633 14.75 -9.07 2.10
C THR A 633 13.66 -9.71 2.96
N ILE A 634 12.65 -8.92 3.36
CA ILE A 634 11.52 -9.38 4.18
C ILE A 634 10.73 -10.47 3.45
N TYR A 635 10.41 -10.25 2.17
CA TYR A 635 9.62 -11.18 1.37
C TYR A 635 10.32 -12.53 1.15
N ILE A 636 11.63 -12.51 0.83
CA ILE A 636 12.42 -13.72 0.62
C ILE A 636 12.50 -14.50 1.93
N LEU A 637 12.98 -13.88 3.02
CA LEU A 637 13.15 -14.54 4.31
C LEU A 637 11.85 -15.15 4.84
N ASN A 638 10.71 -14.47 4.66
CA ASN A 638 9.41 -15.03 5.01
C ASN A 638 9.01 -16.20 4.10
N THR A 639 9.25 -16.10 2.79
CA THR A 639 8.92 -17.17 1.83
C THR A 639 9.79 -18.42 2.01
N ILE A 640 11.03 -18.29 2.52
CA ILE A 640 11.92 -19.43 2.80
C ILE A 640 11.78 -20.04 4.21
N ASP A 641 10.79 -19.61 5.00
CA ASP A 641 10.57 -19.97 6.42
C ASP A 641 11.75 -19.60 7.35
N GLN A 642 12.41 -18.45 7.13
CA GLN A 642 13.58 -17.98 7.92
C GLN A 642 13.48 -16.54 8.47
N PHE A 643 12.34 -15.86 8.33
CA PHE A 643 12.16 -14.49 8.84
C PHE A 643 12.39 -14.40 10.36
N SER A 644 13.34 -13.57 10.74
CA SER A 644 13.83 -13.43 12.13
C SER A 644 14.36 -12.02 12.45
N LEU A 645 14.04 -11.04 11.60
CA LEU A 645 14.58 -9.68 11.68
C LEU A 645 13.88 -8.82 12.74
N ASN A 646 14.56 -7.77 13.18
CA ASN A 646 14.08 -6.88 14.23
C ASN A 646 13.02 -5.90 13.69
N VAL A 647 11.75 -6.32 13.74
CA VAL A 647 10.57 -5.56 13.26
C VAL A 647 10.50 -4.14 13.84
N SER A 648 10.95 -3.91 15.08
CA SER A 648 10.99 -2.57 15.69
C SER A 648 11.98 -1.63 14.97
N LYS A 649 13.15 -2.15 14.59
CA LYS A 649 14.15 -1.39 13.84
C LYS A 649 13.77 -1.17 12.38
N ILE A 650 13.10 -2.14 11.76
CA ILE A 650 12.48 -2.00 10.44
C ILE A 650 11.43 -0.88 10.48
N ASN A 651 10.56 -0.87 11.49
CA ASN A 651 9.56 0.19 11.67
C ASN A 651 10.22 1.58 11.84
N ASN A 652 11.30 1.68 12.60
CA ASN A 652 12.05 2.94 12.74
C ASN A 652 12.61 3.41 11.39
N PHE A 653 13.26 2.52 10.63
CA PHE A 653 13.79 2.84 9.30
C PHE A 653 12.69 3.35 8.36
N VAL A 654 11.60 2.59 8.21
CA VAL A 654 10.44 2.97 7.39
C VAL A 654 9.78 4.27 7.85
N THR A 655 9.77 4.58 9.15
CA THR A 655 9.19 5.84 9.67
C THR A 655 10.13 7.04 9.47
N ASN A 656 11.44 6.83 9.53
CA ASN A 656 12.46 7.89 9.43
C ASN A 656 12.75 8.31 7.97
N HIS A 657 12.61 7.39 7.01
CA HIS A 657 12.94 7.57 5.59
C HIS A 657 11.71 7.70 4.66
N LEU A 658 10.52 7.95 5.23
CA LEU A 658 9.27 8.05 4.46
C LEU A 658 9.17 9.38 3.71
N ASN A 659 9.30 9.32 2.38
CA ASN A 659 9.35 10.48 1.49
C ASN A 659 8.05 10.63 0.67
N TYR A 660 7.29 11.70 0.92
CA TYR A 660 6.09 12.04 0.15
C TYR A 660 6.36 12.82 -1.15
N SER A 661 7.61 12.96 -1.59
CA SER A 661 7.96 13.51 -2.91
C SER A 661 8.30 12.44 -3.95
N ASN A 662 8.21 11.15 -3.60
CA ASN A 662 8.60 10.00 -4.42
C ASN A 662 7.57 8.86 -4.27
N ALA A 663 7.10 8.31 -5.39
CA ALA A 663 6.07 7.26 -5.42
C ALA A 663 6.60 5.87 -5.02
N GLU A 664 7.84 5.54 -5.35
CA GLU A 664 8.50 4.28 -5.01
C GLU A 664 8.76 4.15 -3.51
N ASN A 665 9.29 5.22 -2.91
CA ASN A 665 9.54 5.29 -1.47
C ASN A 665 8.24 5.03 -0.69
N LEU A 666 7.17 5.74 -1.04
CA LEU A 666 5.84 5.55 -0.48
C LEU A 666 5.32 4.11 -0.70
N TYR A 667 5.48 3.57 -1.91
CA TYR A 667 5.01 2.23 -2.24
C TYR A 667 5.73 1.16 -1.42
N TYR A 668 7.07 1.13 -1.40
CA TYR A 668 7.80 0.12 -0.63
C TYR A 668 7.66 0.31 0.88
N ALA A 669 7.56 1.55 1.38
CA ALA A 669 7.19 1.81 2.78
C ALA A 669 5.80 1.22 3.11
N PHE A 670 4.80 1.41 2.24
CA PHE A 670 3.48 0.79 2.37
C PHE A 670 3.55 -0.75 2.30
N LYS A 671 4.29 -1.32 1.33
CA LYS A 671 4.45 -2.78 1.18
C LYS A 671 5.11 -3.42 2.40
N ILE A 672 6.10 -2.77 3.01
CA ILE A 672 6.70 -3.23 4.27
C ILE A 672 5.69 -3.11 5.43
N SER A 673 4.96 -1.99 5.50
CA SER A 673 3.96 -1.75 6.54
C SER A 673 2.81 -2.77 6.52
N GLU A 674 2.28 -3.07 5.34
CA GLU A 674 1.23 -4.08 5.13
C GLU A 674 1.75 -5.49 5.46
N PHE A 675 2.93 -5.86 4.96
CA PHE A 675 3.46 -7.22 5.08
C PHE A 675 3.88 -7.61 6.51
N LEU A 676 4.24 -6.64 7.35
CA LEU A 676 4.65 -6.84 8.74
C LEU A 676 3.64 -6.34 9.79
N ASP A 677 2.44 -5.88 9.39
CA ASP A 677 1.42 -5.27 10.27
C ASP A 677 1.98 -4.08 11.09
N LEU A 678 2.82 -3.26 10.44
CA LEU A 678 3.38 -2.06 11.05
C LEU A 678 2.32 -0.97 11.14
N ASN A 679 2.29 -0.26 12.26
CA ASN A 679 1.35 0.84 12.51
C ASN A 679 1.96 2.18 12.05
N VAL A 680 2.48 2.24 10.82
CA VAL A 680 3.08 3.46 10.24
C VAL A 680 1.96 4.48 9.98
N ASN A 681 2.11 5.68 10.55
CA ASN A 681 1.12 6.74 10.43
C ASN A 681 1.36 7.58 9.17
N PHE A 682 0.98 7.04 8.02
CA PHE A 682 1.03 7.72 6.72
C PHE A 682 0.09 8.94 6.64
N ASP A 683 0.61 10.07 6.14
CA ASP A 683 -0.14 11.30 5.90
C ASP A 683 -0.90 11.24 4.56
N VAL A 684 -2.21 11.01 4.67
CA VAL A 684 -3.14 10.96 3.54
C VAL A 684 -3.16 12.25 2.71
N VAL A 685 -2.94 13.42 3.32
CA VAL A 685 -3.00 14.71 2.61
C VAL A 685 -1.77 14.88 1.73
N GLN A 686 -0.59 14.52 2.24
CA GLN A 686 0.64 14.52 1.46
C GLN A 686 0.62 13.43 0.38
N THR A 687 0.11 12.22 0.68
CA THR A 687 -0.08 11.19 -0.35
C THR A 687 -1.09 11.61 -1.44
N HIS A 688 -2.22 12.23 -1.10
CA HIS A 688 -3.16 12.70 -2.13
C HIS A 688 -2.53 13.78 -3.00
N SER A 689 -1.78 14.71 -2.39
CA SER A 689 -1.03 15.75 -3.12
C SER A 689 0.07 15.16 -4.03
N LEU A 690 0.76 14.10 -3.61
CA LEU A 690 1.77 13.41 -4.42
C LEU A 690 1.15 12.88 -5.72
N VAL A 691 0.08 12.08 -5.63
CA VAL A 691 -0.63 11.52 -6.80
C VAL A 691 -1.07 12.62 -7.77
N GLN A 692 -1.64 13.71 -7.26
CA GLN A 692 -2.10 14.83 -8.08
C GLN A 692 -0.97 15.64 -8.74
N SER A 693 0.19 15.74 -8.09
CA SER A 693 1.32 16.58 -8.57
C SER A 693 2.28 15.85 -9.49
N ILE A 694 2.30 14.51 -9.49
CA ILE A 694 3.16 13.70 -10.39
C ILE A 694 2.40 13.13 -11.59
N TYR A 695 1.08 13.27 -11.67
CA TYR A 695 0.33 12.94 -12.90
C TYR A 695 0.69 13.90 -14.05
N SER A 696 0.80 13.35 -15.27
CA SER A 696 0.91 14.09 -16.51
C SER A 696 -0.35 13.91 -17.35
N VAL A 697 -1.08 15.00 -17.58
CA VAL A 697 -2.24 15.06 -18.50
C VAL A 697 -1.79 14.99 -19.97
N ILE A 698 -0.48 15.11 -20.24
CA ILE A 698 0.07 15.06 -21.60
C ILE A 698 0.36 13.62 -22.04
N TYR A 699 0.76 12.75 -21.11
CA TYR A 699 1.13 11.35 -21.38
C TYR A 699 0.13 10.32 -20.84
N ASP A 700 -0.86 10.77 -20.05
CA ASP A 700 -1.75 9.91 -19.26
C ASP A 700 -0.98 8.86 -18.43
N GLU A 701 0.08 9.33 -17.76
CA GLU A 701 1.03 8.54 -16.97
C GLU A 701 1.50 9.34 -15.73
N PHE A 702 2.26 8.69 -14.85
CA PHE A 702 2.86 9.33 -13.67
C PHE A 702 4.38 9.51 -13.81
N TYR A 703 4.88 10.65 -13.32
CA TYR A 703 6.28 10.80 -12.93
C TYR A 703 6.56 10.04 -11.63
N LEU A 704 7.81 9.59 -11.44
CA LEU A 704 8.27 8.96 -10.20
C LEU A 704 8.29 9.93 -9.01
N THR A 705 8.53 11.22 -9.28
CA THR A 705 8.85 12.26 -8.29
C THR A 705 8.22 13.60 -8.61
N THR A 706 8.02 14.44 -7.58
CA THR A 706 7.41 15.79 -7.70
C THR A 706 8.27 16.82 -8.42
N ASP A 707 9.49 16.48 -8.81
CA ASP A 707 10.34 17.32 -9.68
C ASP A 707 10.25 16.94 -11.17
N LYS A 708 9.36 15.99 -11.52
CA LYS A 708 8.97 15.61 -12.90
C LYS A 708 10.16 15.38 -13.86
N LYS A 709 11.12 14.53 -13.45
CA LYS A 709 12.31 14.17 -14.26
C LYS A 709 12.27 12.81 -14.94
N LYS A 710 11.49 11.85 -14.42
CA LYS A 710 11.38 10.48 -14.95
C LYS A 710 9.92 10.06 -14.90
N LEU A 711 9.34 9.70 -16.04
CA LEU A 711 8.06 8.98 -16.11
C LEU A 711 8.30 7.53 -15.70
N GLU A 712 7.40 6.96 -14.90
CA GLU A 712 7.58 5.60 -14.36
C GLU A 712 6.26 4.81 -14.42
N GLN A 713 6.22 3.80 -15.28
CA GLN A 713 4.98 3.12 -15.66
C GLN A 713 4.50 2.11 -14.60
N ASP A 714 5.39 1.67 -13.69
CA ASP A 714 5.01 0.82 -12.56
C ASP A 714 4.27 1.63 -11.45
N VAL A 715 4.38 2.98 -11.44
CA VAL A 715 3.67 3.86 -10.48
C VAL A 715 2.14 3.76 -10.61
N PHE A 716 1.62 3.62 -11.84
CA PHE A 716 0.18 3.39 -12.05
C PHE A 716 -0.30 2.12 -11.33
N PHE A 717 0.45 1.03 -11.45
CA PHE A 717 0.22 -0.22 -10.73
C PHE A 717 0.37 -0.05 -9.21
N TRP A 718 1.40 0.66 -8.73
CA TRP A 718 1.59 0.92 -7.30
C TRP A 718 0.41 1.67 -6.69
N PHE A 719 -0.05 2.75 -7.33
CA PHE A 719 -1.22 3.50 -6.87
C PHE A 719 -2.52 2.70 -7.02
N CYS A 720 -2.70 1.92 -8.09
CA CYS A 720 -3.86 1.03 -8.23
C CYS A 720 -3.90 -0.07 -7.15
N GLU A 721 -2.74 -0.63 -6.76
CA GLU A 721 -2.65 -1.60 -5.67
C GLU A 721 -3.01 -0.93 -4.33
N ILE A 722 -2.30 0.13 -3.93
CA ILE A 722 -2.55 0.84 -2.65
C ILE A 722 -4.00 1.31 -2.56
N ALA A 723 -4.58 1.82 -3.66
CA ALA A 723 -5.97 2.27 -3.73
C ALA A 723 -6.99 1.16 -3.37
N LYS A 724 -6.67 -0.11 -3.59
CA LYS A 724 -7.57 -1.26 -3.34
C LYS A 724 -7.19 -2.08 -2.11
N THR A 725 -5.93 -2.04 -1.66
CA THR A 725 -5.46 -2.78 -0.47
C THR A 725 -5.48 -1.97 0.83
N ASP A 726 -5.25 -0.64 0.79
CA ASP A 726 -5.26 0.18 2.01
C ASP A 726 -6.67 0.30 2.64
N GLN A 727 -6.69 0.27 3.98
CA GLN A 727 -7.92 0.25 4.76
C GLN A 727 -8.65 1.59 4.74
N ILE A 728 -9.96 1.56 4.46
CA ILE A 728 -10.82 2.74 4.47
C ILE A 728 -10.95 3.28 5.90
N ARG A 729 -10.37 4.46 6.13
CA ARG A 729 -10.43 5.23 7.37
C ARG A 729 -11.69 6.11 7.38
N LEU A 730 -12.44 6.09 8.48
CA LEU A 730 -13.63 6.92 8.68
C LEU A 730 -13.30 8.13 9.57
N ILE A 731 -13.30 9.33 9.01
CA ILE A 731 -13.20 10.59 9.77
C ILE A 731 -14.62 11.03 10.11
N ALA A 732 -15.04 10.79 11.35
CA ALA A 732 -16.40 11.06 11.82
C ALA A 732 -16.45 12.27 12.76
N THR A 733 -17.48 13.10 12.60
CA THR A 733 -17.80 14.25 13.46
C THR A 733 -19.27 14.19 13.86
N TYR A 734 -19.53 14.44 15.13
CA TYR A 734 -20.86 14.47 15.78
C TYR A 734 -20.72 15.20 17.13
N ASN A 735 -21.83 15.62 17.74
CA ASN A 735 -21.81 16.24 19.06
C ASN A 735 -21.58 15.18 20.15
N ASN A 736 -20.62 15.43 21.05
CA ASN A 736 -20.29 14.55 22.18
C ASN A 736 -21.35 14.56 23.30
N THR A 737 -22.22 15.57 23.33
CA THR A 737 -23.36 15.67 24.24
C THR A 737 -24.61 16.05 23.44
N VAL A 738 -25.76 15.41 23.72
CA VAL A 738 -27.04 15.64 23.03
C VAL A 738 -28.20 15.56 24.02
N GLY A 739 -29.02 16.62 24.08
CA GLY A 739 -30.26 16.57 24.85
C GLY A 739 -31.25 15.51 24.33
N LEU A 740 -31.85 14.73 25.22
CA LEU A 740 -32.89 13.75 24.88
C LEU A 740 -34.09 14.44 24.22
N GLY A 741 -34.67 13.79 23.22
CA GLY A 741 -35.65 14.40 22.31
C GLY A 741 -35.04 15.29 21.23
N GLY A 742 -33.74 15.57 21.29
CA GLY A 742 -32.99 16.33 20.29
C GLY A 742 -32.51 15.48 19.12
N ALA A 743 -31.53 16.00 18.38
CA ALA A 743 -30.91 15.31 17.26
C ALA A 743 -29.40 15.58 17.20
N ASN A 744 -28.64 14.59 16.73
CA ASN A 744 -27.20 14.69 16.48
C ASN A 744 -26.94 14.68 14.98
N LEU A 745 -26.10 15.58 14.48
CA LEU A 745 -25.65 15.54 13.08
C LEU A 745 -24.39 14.68 13.02
N PHE A 746 -24.49 13.50 12.41
CA PHE A 746 -23.34 12.71 12.02
C PHE A 746 -22.85 13.15 10.64
N THR A 747 -21.57 13.49 10.54
CA THR A 747 -20.88 13.78 9.27
C THR A 747 -19.62 12.93 9.21
N VAL A 748 -19.48 12.15 8.14
CA VAL A 748 -18.43 11.13 7.97
C VAL A 748 -17.76 11.29 6.61
N LYS A 749 -16.46 11.58 6.58
CA LYS A 749 -15.62 11.50 5.38
C LYS A 749 -14.90 10.15 5.32
N LEU A 750 -14.85 9.55 4.15
CA LEU A 750 -14.05 8.35 3.87
C LEU A 750 -12.74 8.72 3.18
N VAL A 751 -11.63 8.09 3.58
CA VAL A 751 -10.33 8.17 2.90
C VAL A 751 -9.55 6.85 3.03
N ASN A 752 -8.69 6.57 2.07
CA ASN A 752 -7.54 5.66 2.21
C ASN A 752 -6.31 6.38 1.59
N LEU A 753 -5.14 5.73 1.52
CA LEU A 753 -3.90 6.38 1.09
C LEU A 753 -4.01 7.08 -0.26
N ILE A 754 -4.65 6.48 -1.25
CA ILE A 754 -4.78 7.06 -2.60
C ILE A 754 -6.16 7.68 -2.81
N LEU A 755 -7.21 7.08 -2.26
CA LEU A 755 -8.59 7.43 -2.60
C LEU A 755 -9.25 8.32 -1.55
N SER A 756 -9.91 9.37 -2.04
CA SER A 756 -11.02 10.05 -1.35
C SER A 756 -12.38 9.80 -2.03
N ASP A 757 -12.44 8.91 -3.04
CA ASP A 757 -13.67 8.41 -3.65
C ASP A 757 -13.65 6.87 -3.75
N PHE A 758 -14.78 6.25 -3.48
CA PHE A 758 -14.97 4.79 -3.44
C PHE A 758 -16.16 4.32 -4.31
N GLY A 759 -16.62 5.17 -5.23
CA GLY A 759 -17.65 4.89 -6.20
C GLY A 759 -19.09 4.81 -5.64
N GLN A 760 -20.05 4.89 -6.56
CA GLN A 760 -21.50 4.92 -6.32
C GLN A 760 -22.09 3.73 -5.51
N TYR A 761 -21.33 2.65 -5.31
CA TYR A 761 -21.76 1.47 -4.56
C TYR A 761 -21.35 1.50 -3.07
N THR A 762 -20.59 2.51 -2.66
CA THR A 762 -20.18 2.70 -1.27
C THR A 762 -21.30 3.33 -0.44
N MET A 763 -21.58 2.77 0.74
CA MET A 763 -22.61 3.20 1.67
C MET A 763 -22.05 3.30 3.09
N VAL A 764 -22.32 4.41 3.79
CA VAL A 764 -22.06 4.52 5.23
C VAL A 764 -23.34 4.32 6.02
N LYS A 765 -23.31 3.42 7.01
CA LYS A 765 -24.43 3.12 7.91
C LYS A 765 -24.02 3.31 9.36
N LEU A 766 -24.89 3.96 10.14
CA LEU A 766 -24.86 3.90 11.60
C LEU A 766 -25.59 2.62 12.03
N GLU A 767 -24.98 1.85 12.91
CA GLU A 767 -25.49 0.60 13.48
C GLU A 767 -25.45 0.70 15.01
N SER A 768 -26.61 0.75 15.67
CA SER A 768 -26.75 0.84 17.13
C SER A 768 -27.95 0.01 17.61
N THR A 769 -27.85 -0.57 18.80
CA THR A 769 -29.00 -1.21 19.48
C THR A 769 -29.99 -0.19 20.04
N GLN A 770 -29.57 1.06 20.23
CA GLN A 770 -30.36 2.15 20.80
C GLN A 770 -31.04 2.98 19.69
N LEU A 771 -30.29 3.32 18.62
CA LEU A 771 -30.78 4.14 17.50
C LEU A 771 -31.24 3.31 16.28
N GLY A 772 -31.02 2.00 16.29
CA GLY A 772 -31.26 1.13 15.14
C GLY A 772 -30.17 1.25 14.06
N ASN A 773 -30.53 0.85 12.83
CA ASN A 773 -29.65 0.91 11.66
C ASN A 773 -30.11 2.05 10.72
N ILE A 774 -29.24 3.02 10.49
CA ILE A 774 -29.56 4.26 9.74
C ILE A 774 -28.54 4.43 8.60
N LEU A 775 -29.03 4.62 7.38
CA LEU A 775 -28.20 4.97 6.22
C LEU A 775 -27.91 6.48 6.21
N LEU A 776 -26.65 6.86 6.00
CA LEU A 776 -26.23 8.25 5.83
C LEU A 776 -26.36 8.65 4.35
N ASP A 777 -26.69 9.91 4.10
CA ASP A 777 -26.87 10.47 2.76
C ASP A 777 -25.54 11.04 2.24
N GLN A 778 -25.08 10.63 1.06
CA GLN A 778 -23.90 11.20 0.40
C GLN A 778 -24.23 12.60 -0.12
N ILE A 779 -23.35 13.59 0.12
CA ILE A 779 -23.59 15.00 -0.22
C ILE A 779 -22.54 15.66 -1.12
N GLY A 780 -21.47 14.95 -1.46
CA GLY A 780 -20.32 15.46 -2.22
C GLY A 780 -19.00 15.12 -1.54
N ASN A 781 -17.92 15.03 -2.32
CA ASN A 781 -16.54 14.74 -1.90
C ASN A 781 -16.45 13.62 -0.84
N ASN A 782 -17.27 12.57 -1.04
CA ASN A 782 -17.46 11.38 -0.20
C ASN A 782 -17.61 11.66 1.29
N THR A 783 -18.25 12.78 1.57
CA THR A 783 -18.84 13.08 2.85
C THR A 783 -20.28 12.56 2.86
N TYR A 784 -20.58 11.77 3.87
CA TYR A 784 -21.88 11.18 4.16
C TYR A 784 -22.42 11.83 5.43
N GLN A 785 -23.66 12.28 5.43
CA GLN A 785 -24.27 12.91 6.61
C GLN A 785 -25.64 12.35 6.97
N LYS A 786 -26.01 12.43 8.24
CA LYS A 786 -27.40 12.24 8.68
C LYS A 786 -27.69 12.99 9.97
N ILE A 787 -28.83 13.65 10.01
CA ILE A 787 -29.45 14.11 11.26
C ILE A 787 -30.12 12.88 11.88
N VAL A 788 -29.68 12.50 13.08
CA VAL A 788 -30.14 11.33 13.80
C VAL A 788 -30.85 11.78 15.08
N ASN A 789 -32.16 11.59 15.13
CA ASN A 789 -32.99 11.97 16.27
C ASN A 789 -32.76 11.01 17.44
N VAL A 790 -32.53 11.54 18.64
CA VAL A 790 -32.30 10.78 19.86
C VAL A 790 -33.59 10.84 20.69
N SER A 791 -34.40 9.79 20.66
CA SER A 791 -35.67 9.77 21.39
C SER A 791 -35.48 9.87 22.91
N ALA A 792 -36.46 10.43 23.61
CA ALA A 792 -36.58 10.41 25.06
C ALA A 792 -36.99 9.00 25.55
N SER A 793 -36.11 8.03 25.33
CA SER A 793 -36.24 6.67 25.85
C SER A 793 -35.16 6.46 26.90
N PRO A 794 -35.48 5.87 28.07
CA PRO A 794 -34.48 5.46 29.07
C PRO A 794 -33.37 4.57 28.50
N SER A 795 -33.64 3.81 27.43
CA SER A 795 -32.62 3.02 26.71
C SER A 795 -31.47 3.84 26.13
N ASN A 796 -31.63 5.16 25.99
CA ASN A 796 -30.66 6.04 25.34
C ASN A 796 -29.77 6.77 26.36
N TYR A 797 -30.08 6.65 27.66
CA TYR A 797 -29.43 7.39 28.75
C TYR A 797 -28.52 6.48 29.59
N PRO A 798 -27.41 6.99 30.17
CA PRO A 798 -26.83 8.32 30.01
C PRO A 798 -25.95 8.45 28.75
N THR A 799 -25.84 7.41 27.92
CA THR A 799 -24.89 7.36 26.82
C THR A 799 -25.45 6.52 25.67
N VAL A 800 -25.33 7.04 24.45
CA VAL A 800 -25.66 6.33 23.22
C VAL A 800 -24.38 5.89 22.52
N GLN A 801 -24.30 4.61 22.16
CA GLN A 801 -23.15 3.99 21.50
C GLN A 801 -23.57 3.16 20.29
N GLY A 802 -22.60 2.92 19.40
CA GLY A 802 -22.79 2.09 18.22
C GLY A 802 -21.55 2.09 17.32
N LYS A 803 -21.74 1.76 16.04
CA LYS A 803 -20.70 1.80 15.02
C LYS A 803 -21.14 2.55 13.77
N LEU A 804 -20.22 3.30 13.17
CA LEU A 804 -20.30 3.75 11.79
C LEU A 804 -19.59 2.70 10.93
N CYS A 805 -20.24 2.18 9.90
CA CYS A 805 -19.78 1.06 9.09
C CYS A 805 -19.83 1.42 7.60
N VAL A 806 -18.71 1.19 6.90
CA VAL A 806 -18.61 1.33 5.45
C VAL A 806 -18.95 0.00 4.80
N TYR A 807 -19.83 0.04 3.80
CA TYR A 807 -20.19 -1.09 2.96
C TYR A 807 -19.90 -0.78 1.49
N ASP A 808 -19.29 -1.74 0.80
CA ASP A 808 -19.19 -1.81 -0.64
C ASP A 808 -20.21 -2.85 -1.11
N GLY A 809 -21.34 -2.38 -1.64
CA GLY A 809 -22.51 -3.22 -1.92
C GLY A 809 -22.99 -3.97 -0.66
N ALA A 810 -22.66 -5.27 -0.58
CA ALA A 810 -23.01 -6.14 0.55
C ALA A 810 -21.84 -6.40 1.53
N ILE A 811 -20.60 -6.04 1.19
CA ILE A 811 -19.40 -6.37 1.96
C ILE A 811 -19.09 -5.20 2.91
N LYS A 812 -18.99 -5.46 4.21
CA LYS A 812 -18.49 -4.46 5.19
C LYS A 812 -16.98 -4.33 5.02
N LYS A 813 -16.51 -3.13 4.66
CA LYS A 813 -15.08 -2.82 4.41
C LYS A 813 -14.38 -2.27 5.66
N ALA A 814 -15.06 -1.43 6.44
CA ALA A 814 -14.50 -0.81 7.64
C ALA A 814 -15.57 -0.49 8.69
N SER A 815 -15.18 -0.30 9.96
CA SER A 815 -16.09 0.20 10.99
C SER A 815 -15.39 0.91 12.15
N ASN A 816 -15.83 2.13 12.48
CA ASN A 816 -15.41 2.86 13.68
C ASN A 816 -16.54 2.92 14.71
N SER A 817 -16.22 2.72 15.99
CA SER A 817 -17.19 2.89 17.08
C SER A 817 -17.46 4.38 17.34
N PHE A 818 -18.67 4.73 17.76
CA PHE A 818 -19.03 6.06 18.26
C PHE A 818 -19.68 5.96 19.64
N SER A 819 -19.58 7.04 20.42
CA SER A 819 -20.24 7.18 21.72
C SER A 819 -20.47 8.64 22.03
N PHE A 820 -21.67 9.02 22.49
CA PHE A 820 -21.97 10.37 22.97
C PHE A 820 -22.88 10.33 24.21
N THR A 821 -22.70 11.30 25.10
CA THR A 821 -23.50 11.46 26.32
C THR A 821 -24.86 12.06 25.99
N THR A 822 -25.89 11.65 26.71
CA THR A 822 -27.23 12.27 26.62
C THR A 822 -27.61 12.96 27.91
N GLU A 823 -28.27 14.11 27.80
CA GLU A 823 -28.72 14.92 28.93
C GLU A 823 -30.22 15.19 28.88
N PHE A 824 -30.83 15.40 30.04
CA PHE A 824 -32.18 15.93 30.21
C PHE A 824 -32.26 16.55 31.60
N ASP A 825 -33.06 17.60 31.76
CA ASP A 825 -33.32 18.20 33.07
C ASP A 825 -34.57 17.60 33.70
N SER A 826 -34.73 17.74 35.02
CA SER A 826 -35.98 17.39 35.71
C SER A 826 -36.39 18.51 36.66
N GLU A 827 -37.56 19.07 36.41
CA GLU A 827 -38.15 20.16 37.21
C GLU A 827 -39.10 19.56 38.24
N PHE A 828 -38.94 19.95 39.51
CA PHE A 828 -39.82 19.56 40.60
C PHE A 828 -40.35 20.80 41.32
N THR A 829 -41.66 20.84 41.52
CA THR A 829 -42.34 21.84 42.36
C THR A 829 -43.12 21.13 43.44
N ASN A 830 -42.90 21.49 44.70
CA ASN A 830 -43.60 20.90 45.85
C ASN A 830 -44.56 21.90 46.50
N THR A 831 -45.54 21.37 47.23
CA THR A 831 -46.44 22.15 48.08
C THR A 831 -46.84 21.27 49.27
N THR A 832 -46.38 21.64 50.46
CA THR A 832 -46.81 21.01 51.71
C THR A 832 -47.93 21.80 52.36
N ILE A 833 -48.96 21.10 52.82
CA ILE A 833 -50.00 21.59 53.72
C ILE A 833 -49.87 20.83 55.04
N LYS A 834 -49.61 21.56 56.14
CA LYS A 834 -49.50 21.01 57.50
C LYS A 834 -50.73 21.46 58.29
N ALA A 835 -51.45 20.51 58.87
CA ALA A 835 -52.60 20.73 59.75
C ALA A 835 -52.34 20.02 61.10
N GLU A 836 -53.13 20.33 62.12
CA GLU A 836 -52.88 19.95 63.53
C GLU A 836 -52.61 18.45 63.78
N SER A 837 -53.01 17.54 62.89
CA SER A 837 -52.76 16.09 62.99
C SER A 837 -52.36 15.41 61.67
N ARG A 838 -51.92 16.19 60.66
CA ARG A 838 -51.74 15.69 59.28
C ARG A 838 -50.78 16.53 58.46
N ILE A 839 -49.91 15.88 57.71
CA ILE A 839 -49.11 16.47 56.63
C ILE A 839 -49.58 15.92 55.28
N GLN A 840 -49.82 16.82 54.33
CA GLN A 840 -50.04 16.48 52.93
C GLN A 840 -48.95 17.15 52.09
N VAL A 841 -48.21 16.37 51.30
CA VAL A 841 -47.21 16.91 50.36
C VAL A 841 -47.64 16.56 48.95
N THR A 842 -47.76 17.56 48.08
CA THR A 842 -47.96 17.34 46.65
C THR A 842 -46.69 17.72 45.91
N ILE A 843 -46.07 16.76 45.21
CA ILE A 843 -44.87 16.97 44.40
C ILE A 843 -45.27 16.83 42.93
N ASN A 844 -45.05 17.89 42.16
CA ASN A 844 -45.35 17.96 40.75
C ASN A 844 -44.01 18.00 39.98
N GLY A 845 -43.69 16.90 39.31
CA GLY A 845 -42.42 16.67 38.63
C GLY A 845 -42.56 16.39 37.13
N SER A 846 -41.64 16.90 36.33
CA SER A 846 -41.57 16.67 34.88
C SER A 846 -40.12 16.56 34.40
N HIS A 847 -39.87 15.67 33.46
CA HIS A 847 -38.62 15.70 32.70
C HIS A 847 -38.71 16.79 31.63
N VAL A 848 -37.62 17.50 31.39
CA VAL A 848 -37.52 18.53 30.34
C VAL A 848 -36.62 17.99 29.24
N PHE A 849 -37.25 17.64 28.11
CA PHE A 849 -36.59 17.18 26.89
C PHE A 849 -36.47 18.35 25.91
N VAL A 850 -35.66 18.19 24.86
CA VAL A 850 -35.37 19.26 23.87
C VAL A 850 -36.63 19.78 23.16
N TYR A 851 -37.70 18.99 23.08
CA TYR A 851 -38.98 19.38 22.51
C TYR A 851 -40.03 19.89 23.53
N GLY A 852 -39.74 19.85 24.83
CA GLY A 852 -40.63 20.31 25.91
C GLY A 852 -40.68 19.39 27.14
N SER A 853 -41.48 19.79 28.13
CA SER A 853 -41.67 19.05 29.38
C SER A 853 -42.67 17.90 29.23
N GLU A 854 -42.33 16.73 29.75
CA GLU A 854 -43.18 15.53 29.79
C GLU A 854 -43.42 15.02 31.23
N PRO A 855 -44.55 14.35 31.48
CA PRO A 855 -44.77 13.60 32.72
C PRO A 855 -43.72 12.49 32.88
N ILE A 856 -43.16 12.40 34.08
CA ILE A 856 -42.26 11.32 34.53
C ILE A 856 -43.00 9.99 34.39
N SER A 857 -42.75 9.28 33.30
CA SER A 857 -43.61 8.21 32.79
C SER A 857 -43.05 6.84 33.17
N GLY A 858 -43.75 6.13 34.06
CA GLY A 858 -43.30 4.85 34.60
C GLY A 858 -42.39 4.97 35.82
N GLY A 859 -42.06 6.18 36.27
CA GLY A 859 -41.44 6.40 37.57
C GLY A 859 -42.46 6.33 38.72
N SER A 860 -42.00 5.93 39.91
CA SER A 860 -42.77 6.00 41.16
C SER A 860 -42.03 6.84 42.19
N MET A 861 -42.77 7.50 43.09
CA MET A 861 -42.18 8.29 44.17
C MET A 861 -42.61 7.71 45.51
N TYR A 862 -41.70 7.68 46.48
CA TYR A 862 -41.98 7.22 47.85
C TYR A 862 -41.42 8.23 48.87
N ALA A 863 -41.84 8.07 50.13
CA ALA A 863 -41.28 8.78 51.27
C ALA A 863 -40.78 7.78 52.32
N ASP A 864 -39.50 7.89 52.69
CA ASP A 864 -38.99 7.28 53.92
C ASP A 864 -39.36 8.18 55.10
N ILE A 865 -39.94 7.57 56.15
CA ILE A 865 -40.53 8.29 57.29
C ILE A 865 -39.73 7.98 58.55
N TYR A 866 -39.26 9.05 59.20
CA TYR A 866 -38.52 9.00 60.46
C TYR A 866 -39.31 9.73 61.53
N ARG A 867 -39.20 9.29 62.79
CA ARG A 867 -39.71 9.98 63.98
C ARG A 867 -38.60 10.07 65.01
N ASN A 868 -38.27 11.29 65.45
CA ASN A 868 -37.14 11.58 66.33
C ASN A 868 -35.85 10.86 65.84
N ASP A 869 -35.48 11.12 64.59
CA ASP A 869 -34.34 10.55 63.84
C ASP A 869 -34.32 9.02 63.69
N THR A 870 -35.37 8.32 64.13
CA THR A 870 -35.52 6.87 64.00
C THR A 870 -36.45 6.54 62.83
N TYR A 871 -35.99 5.77 61.84
CA TYR A 871 -36.84 5.26 60.75
C TYR A 871 -38.03 4.47 61.32
N VAL A 872 -39.24 4.77 60.86
CA VAL A 872 -40.50 4.16 61.34
C VAL A 872 -41.37 3.56 60.25
N ASP A 873 -41.35 4.08 59.01
CA ASP A 873 -42.24 3.63 57.94
C ASP A 873 -41.74 4.03 56.53
N PHE A 874 -42.32 3.42 55.49
CA PHE A 874 -42.12 3.76 54.06
C PHE A 874 -43.49 3.84 53.38
N ILE A 875 -43.73 4.86 52.56
CA ILE A 875 -45.02 5.02 51.85
C ILE A 875 -44.81 5.44 50.39
N ASP A 876 -45.35 4.66 49.46
CA ASP A 876 -45.51 5.05 48.04
C ASP A 876 -46.54 6.18 47.87
N LEU A 877 -46.21 7.19 47.06
CA LEU A 877 -47.09 8.32 46.76
C LEU A 877 -48.11 7.97 45.67
N ILE A 878 -49.34 8.45 45.85
CA ILE A 878 -50.41 8.28 44.85
C ILE A 878 -50.06 9.14 43.62
N THR A 879 -49.70 8.47 42.52
CA THR A 879 -49.28 9.12 41.28
C THR A 879 -50.47 9.39 40.37
N SER A 880 -50.52 10.59 39.80
CA SER A 880 -51.49 11.01 38.79
C SER A 880 -50.81 11.84 37.70
N TYR A 881 -51.33 11.82 36.48
CA TYR A 881 -50.68 12.43 35.31
C TYR A 881 -51.52 13.55 34.70
N ASN A 882 -50.88 14.64 34.29
CA ASN A 882 -51.43 15.58 33.33
C ASN A 882 -50.60 15.54 32.02
N SER A 883 -50.86 16.43 31.06
CA SER A 883 -50.23 16.39 29.74
C SER A 883 -48.75 16.80 29.71
N HIS A 884 -48.20 17.37 30.79
CA HIS A 884 -46.83 17.88 30.84
C HIS A 884 -46.06 17.49 32.13
N SER A 885 -46.73 17.00 33.17
CA SER A 885 -46.08 16.62 34.44
C SER A 885 -46.83 15.52 35.21
N SER A 886 -46.09 14.83 36.08
CA SER A 886 -46.57 13.82 37.03
C SER A 886 -46.77 14.46 38.41
N ILE A 887 -47.96 14.28 38.99
CA ILE A 887 -48.35 14.77 40.31
C ILE A 887 -48.39 13.59 41.28
N PHE A 888 -47.43 13.56 42.20
CA PHE A 888 -47.30 12.60 43.27
C PHE A 888 -47.89 13.19 44.56
N ALA A 889 -48.90 12.53 45.13
CA ALA A 889 -49.58 12.96 46.34
C ALA A 889 -49.21 12.06 47.54
N PHE A 890 -48.66 12.70 48.57
CA PHE A 890 -48.40 12.14 49.89
C PHE A 890 -49.43 12.66 50.89
N ASP A 891 -49.90 11.78 51.78
CA ASP A 891 -50.93 12.09 52.77
C ASP A 891 -50.71 11.24 54.02
N TYR A 892 -50.19 11.84 55.09
CA TYR A 892 -49.81 11.14 56.32
C TYR A 892 -50.44 11.80 57.54
N SER A 893 -51.12 10.99 58.35
CA SER A 893 -51.70 11.38 59.63
C SER A 893 -51.01 10.57 60.74
N PRO A 894 -50.06 11.15 61.49
CA PRO A 894 -49.31 10.41 62.50
C PRO A 894 -50.21 9.79 63.57
N LEU A 895 -49.95 8.52 63.91
CA LEU A 895 -50.67 7.81 64.99
C LEU A 895 -50.15 8.16 66.40
N TYR A 896 -49.02 8.87 66.50
CA TYR A 896 -48.34 9.18 67.75
C TYR A 896 -47.69 10.57 67.66
N PHE A 897 -47.66 11.29 68.78
CA PHE A 897 -47.01 12.60 68.91
C PHE A 897 -45.48 12.55 68.71
N GLY A 898 -44.90 13.72 68.40
CA GLY A 898 -43.45 13.93 68.23
C GLY A 898 -43.06 14.43 66.83
N PHE A 899 -41.75 14.65 66.66
CA PHE A 899 -41.19 15.23 65.45
C PHE A 899 -40.94 14.16 64.38
N TYR A 900 -41.52 14.35 63.20
CA TYR A 900 -41.34 13.51 62.02
C TYR A 900 -40.53 14.23 60.94
N SER A 901 -39.69 13.47 60.23
CA SER A 901 -39.07 13.89 58.97
C SER A 901 -39.39 12.90 57.85
N PHE A 902 -39.48 13.41 56.63
CA PHE A 902 -39.90 12.70 55.43
C PHE A 902 -38.86 12.97 54.34
N GLU A 903 -38.24 11.92 53.82
CA GLU A 903 -37.27 12.01 52.72
C GLU A 903 -37.89 11.39 51.47
N PHE A 904 -38.15 12.23 50.45
CA PHE A 904 -38.88 11.85 49.24
C PHE A 904 -37.93 11.45 48.12
N TYR A 905 -38.13 10.25 47.59
CA TYR A 905 -37.28 9.65 46.55
C TYR A 905 -38.08 9.27 45.32
N LEU A 906 -37.54 9.53 44.14
CA LEU A 906 -38.07 9.09 42.85
C LEU A 906 -37.33 7.84 42.35
N ASN A 907 -38.05 6.74 42.20
CA ASN A 907 -37.67 5.61 41.36
C ASN A 907 -37.91 6.01 39.90
N ASP A 908 -36.87 6.52 39.25
CA ASP A 908 -36.91 7.02 37.88
C ASP A 908 -36.37 5.94 36.90
N PRO A 909 -37.08 5.57 35.82
CA PRO A 909 -36.57 4.63 34.83
C PRO A 909 -35.26 5.05 34.15
N TYR A 910 -34.87 6.33 34.20
CA TYR A 910 -33.58 6.82 33.72
C TYR A 910 -32.40 6.53 34.68
N PHE A 911 -32.66 6.25 35.97
CA PHE A 911 -31.61 6.08 36.98
C PHE A 911 -31.65 4.70 37.65
N ALA A 912 -30.49 4.06 37.79
CA ALA A 912 -30.37 2.74 38.43
C ALA A 912 -30.56 2.76 39.97
N THR A 913 -30.71 3.94 40.57
CA THR A 913 -30.92 4.16 42.01
C THR A 913 -31.98 5.25 42.22
N PRO A 914 -32.77 5.20 43.31
CA PRO A 914 -33.71 6.26 43.63
C PRO A 914 -33.00 7.62 43.77
N GLN A 915 -33.58 8.68 43.21
CA GLN A 915 -33.07 10.04 43.31
C GLN A 915 -33.79 10.77 44.45
N SER A 916 -33.06 11.39 45.38
CA SER A 916 -33.68 12.26 46.41
C SER A 916 -34.19 13.54 45.73
N VAL A 917 -35.47 13.86 45.95
CA VAL A 917 -36.17 14.98 45.29
C VAL A 917 -36.47 16.12 46.26
N TYR A 918 -36.87 15.78 47.48
CA TYR A 918 -37.39 16.74 48.46
C TYR A 918 -37.36 16.14 49.86
N ASN A 919 -37.15 16.96 50.89
CA ASN A 919 -37.32 16.55 52.30
C ASN A 919 -38.21 17.58 53.01
N ASP A 920 -39.05 17.13 53.94
CA ASP A 920 -39.84 18.01 54.81
C ASP A 920 -40.02 17.41 56.22
N THR A 921 -40.57 18.18 57.16
CA THR A 921 -40.76 17.79 58.56
C THR A 921 -42.15 18.15 59.08
N PHE A 922 -42.66 17.40 60.06
CA PHE A 922 -43.95 17.66 60.71
C PHE A 922 -43.84 17.37 62.20
N ASP A 923 -44.18 18.33 63.05
CA ASP A 923 -44.30 18.10 64.49
C ASP A 923 -45.78 17.95 64.86
N TYR A 924 -46.07 17.01 65.76
CA TYR A 924 -47.43 16.70 66.20
C TYR A 924 -47.52 16.87 67.72
N GLU A 925 -48.06 18.01 68.14
CA GLU A 925 -48.19 18.46 69.52
C GLU A 925 -49.60 18.20 70.10
N ASP A 926 -49.71 18.10 71.44
CA ASP A 926 -50.95 17.79 72.18
C ASP A 926 -51.63 19.07 72.74
N PRO A 927 -52.90 19.39 72.38
CA PRO A 927 -53.48 20.72 72.58
C PRO A 927 -54.19 21.00 73.93
N ASN A 928 -54.00 20.23 75.01
CA ASN A 928 -54.46 20.64 76.36
C ASN A 928 -53.65 20.01 77.53
N PRO A 929 -53.44 20.74 78.66
CA PRO A 929 -52.69 20.24 79.81
C PRO A 929 -53.50 19.30 80.72
N ALA A 930 -52.82 18.33 81.33
CA ALA A 930 -53.40 17.32 82.23
C ALA A 930 -53.92 17.90 83.57
N PRO A 931 -54.97 17.29 84.17
CA PRO A 931 -55.49 17.67 85.49
C PRO A 931 -54.68 17.08 86.66
N ASP A 932 -54.65 17.77 87.80
CA ASP A 932 -54.02 17.28 89.03
C ASP A 932 -54.84 16.15 89.70
N ILE A 933 -54.15 15.19 90.33
CA ILE A 933 -54.73 14.10 91.12
C ILE A 933 -54.32 14.24 92.59
N GLU A 934 -55.25 14.05 93.52
CA GLU A 934 -54.94 13.86 94.94
C GLU A 934 -55.13 12.40 95.37
N PHE A 935 -54.26 11.94 96.29
CA PHE A 935 -54.29 10.59 96.88
C PHE A 935 -54.26 10.63 98.40
N SER A 936 -54.90 9.64 99.02
CA SER A 936 -54.82 9.35 100.45
C SER A 936 -54.72 7.83 100.64
N TYR A 937 -54.02 7.35 101.67
CA TYR A 937 -53.83 5.91 101.86
C TYR A 937 -53.82 5.48 103.33
N THR A 938 -54.14 4.22 103.58
CA THR A 938 -54.13 3.56 104.89
C THR A 938 -53.41 2.22 104.79
N VAL A 939 -52.55 1.90 105.76
CA VAL A 939 -51.75 0.67 105.81
C VAL A 939 -52.03 -0.07 107.12
N ASN A 940 -52.58 -1.29 107.01
CA ASN A 940 -52.79 -2.20 108.12
C ASN A 940 -51.78 -3.36 108.04
N LYS A 941 -51.19 -3.75 109.17
CA LYS A 941 -50.15 -4.80 109.24
C LYS A 941 -50.43 -5.75 110.40
N THR A 942 -50.19 -7.04 110.18
CA THR A 942 -50.09 -8.09 111.22
C THR A 942 -48.71 -8.75 111.13
N GLU A 943 -48.44 -9.76 111.95
CA GLU A 943 -47.16 -10.50 111.93
C GLU A 943 -46.93 -11.33 110.64
N SER A 944 -47.94 -11.49 109.78
CA SER A 944 -47.87 -12.32 108.56
C SER A 944 -48.65 -11.79 107.36
N GLN A 945 -49.22 -10.59 107.43
CA GLN A 945 -50.05 -10.01 106.38
C GLN A 945 -49.94 -8.48 106.37
N ILE A 946 -49.94 -7.89 105.18
CA ILE A 946 -50.05 -6.44 104.97
C ILE A 946 -51.18 -6.14 104.00
N GLN A 947 -52.04 -5.19 104.38
CA GLN A 947 -53.14 -4.70 103.57
C GLN A 947 -53.00 -3.18 103.43
N VAL A 948 -53.04 -2.69 102.19
CA VAL A 948 -52.95 -1.26 101.85
C VAL A 948 -54.19 -0.89 101.05
N SER A 949 -54.84 0.21 101.43
CA SER A 949 -55.98 0.75 100.70
C SER A 949 -55.72 2.23 100.40
N VAL A 950 -55.79 2.59 99.12
CA VAL A 950 -55.48 3.92 98.57
C VAL A 950 -56.76 4.47 97.95
N ILE A 951 -57.09 5.74 98.22
CA ILE A 951 -58.24 6.44 97.65
C ILE A 951 -57.71 7.65 96.89
N GLY A 952 -58.04 7.76 95.59
CA GLY A 952 -57.63 8.88 94.73
C GLY A 952 -58.77 9.42 93.86
N TYR A 953 -58.64 10.69 93.45
CA TYR A 953 -59.60 11.40 92.59
C TYR A 953 -58.92 12.50 91.78
N TYR A 954 -59.43 12.78 90.58
CA TYR A 954 -59.04 13.97 89.81
C TYR A 954 -59.65 15.22 90.45
N VAL A 955 -58.86 16.29 90.56
CA VAL A 955 -59.32 17.59 91.09
C VAL A 955 -59.77 18.48 89.94
N LEU A 956 -61.04 18.35 89.55
CA LEU A 956 -61.65 19.15 88.48
C LEU A 956 -62.46 20.34 89.04
N PRO A 957 -62.53 21.50 88.34
CA PRO A 957 -63.34 22.65 88.76
C PRO A 957 -64.85 22.37 88.89
N SER A 958 -65.33 21.28 88.30
CA SER A 958 -66.70 20.75 88.39
C SER A 958 -66.98 19.93 89.67
N GLY A 959 -65.93 19.54 90.40
CA GLY A 959 -65.98 18.62 91.54
C GLY A 959 -65.13 17.36 91.32
N ASN A 960 -64.82 16.64 92.40
CA ASN A 960 -63.92 15.50 92.39
C ASN A 960 -64.54 14.31 91.63
N GLU A 961 -63.82 13.80 90.63
CA GLU A 961 -64.20 12.62 89.85
C GLU A 961 -63.28 11.42 90.17
N PRO A 962 -63.82 10.18 90.17
CA PRO A 962 -63.02 8.98 90.37
C PRO A 962 -61.96 8.81 89.27
N VAL A 963 -60.77 8.35 89.65
CA VAL A 963 -59.70 8.02 88.69
C VAL A 963 -60.13 6.82 87.84
N PHE A 964 -60.60 7.09 86.62
CA PHE A 964 -60.90 6.09 85.59
C PHE A 964 -59.67 5.85 84.70
N GLY A 965 -59.50 4.62 84.21
CA GLY A 965 -58.41 4.23 83.29
C GLY A 965 -57.04 4.03 83.95
N GLY A 966 -56.73 4.74 85.04
CA GLY A 966 -55.46 4.60 85.77
C GLY A 966 -55.28 3.20 86.40
N LEU A 967 -54.19 2.51 86.03
CA LEU A 967 -53.81 1.22 86.61
C LEU A 967 -52.85 1.39 87.78
N MET A 968 -53.29 1.10 88.99
CA MET A 968 -52.43 1.09 90.17
C MET A 968 -51.80 -0.28 90.42
N TYR A 969 -50.50 -0.31 90.71
CA TYR A 969 -49.73 -1.50 91.00
C TYR A 969 -48.76 -1.30 92.16
N ALA A 970 -48.36 -2.41 92.79
CA ALA A 970 -47.33 -2.47 93.81
C ALA A 970 -46.13 -3.25 93.30
N GLU A 971 -44.95 -2.65 93.34
CA GLU A 971 -43.68 -3.35 93.17
C GLU A 971 -43.25 -3.92 94.52
N ALA A 972 -43.22 -5.25 94.63
CA ALA A 972 -42.76 -5.94 95.81
C ALA A 972 -41.24 -6.15 95.74
N PHE A 973 -40.54 -5.78 96.80
CA PHE A 973 -39.12 -6.04 97.02
C PHE A 973 -38.95 -6.88 98.29
N ARG A 974 -37.88 -7.67 98.34
CA ARG A 974 -37.44 -8.36 99.56
C ARG A 974 -35.96 -8.10 99.79
N ASP A 975 -35.64 -7.59 100.98
CA ASP A 975 -34.28 -7.22 101.40
C ASP A 975 -33.59 -6.25 100.40
N GLY A 976 -34.40 -5.41 99.73
CA GLY A 976 -33.97 -4.45 98.70
C GLY A 976 -33.93 -4.99 97.25
N ILE A 977 -34.20 -6.28 97.02
CA ILE A 977 -34.23 -6.90 95.69
C ILE A 977 -35.67 -6.94 95.17
N TYR A 978 -35.92 -6.44 93.97
CA TYR A 978 -37.23 -6.52 93.31
C TYR A 978 -37.65 -7.98 93.08
N MET A 979 -38.88 -8.31 93.46
CA MET A 979 -39.48 -9.65 93.39
C MET A 979 -40.55 -9.74 92.30
N SER A 980 -41.50 -8.80 92.27
CA SER A 980 -42.68 -8.86 91.38
C SER A 980 -43.56 -7.61 91.46
N THR A 981 -44.11 -7.19 90.32
CA THR A 981 -45.22 -6.24 90.25
C THR A 981 -46.58 -6.95 90.40
N THR A 982 -47.47 -6.39 91.24
CA THR A 982 -48.84 -6.88 91.47
C THR A 982 -49.84 -5.74 91.28
N PHE A 983 -50.83 -5.90 90.40
CA PHE A 983 -51.90 -4.90 90.20
C PHE A 983 -52.91 -4.91 91.35
N LEU A 984 -53.43 -3.73 91.71
CA LEU A 984 -54.37 -3.57 92.82
C LEU A 984 -55.82 -3.83 92.39
N SER A 985 -56.59 -4.42 93.31
CA SER A 985 -58.05 -4.55 93.14
C SER A 985 -58.70 -3.17 93.25
N THR A 986 -59.49 -2.78 92.24
CA THR A 986 -60.02 -1.41 92.11
C THR A 986 -61.53 -1.39 92.26
N TYR A 987 -62.04 -0.42 93.03
CA TYR A 987 -63.46 -0.14 93.20
C TYR A 987 -63.73 1.35 92.99
N HIS A 988 -64.59 1.70 92.03
CA HIS A 988 -64.96 3.09 91.75
C HIS A 988 -66.22 3.48 92.53
N GLY A 989 -66.08 4.46 93.42
CA GLY A 989 -67.21 5.20 93.98
C GLY A 989 -67.65 6.34 93.06
N SER A 990 -68.68 7.10 93.45
CA SER A 990 -69.20 8.23 92.66
C SER A 990 -68.24 9.42 92.55
N ASN A 991 -67.26 9.54 93.45
CA ASN A 991 -66.39 10.72 93.62
C ASN A 991 -64.91 10.36 93.84
N SER A 992 -64.55 9.08 93.86
CA SER A 992 -63.18 8.59 94.08
C SER A 992 -63.01 7.13 93.70
N SER A 993 -61.79 6.73 93.37
CA SER A 993 -61.39 5.34 93.14
C SER A 993 -60.64 4.80 94.35
N THR A 994 -61.06 3.65 94.86
CA THR A 994 -60.38 2.93 95.95
C THR A 994 -59.63 1.72 95.39
N PHE A 995 -58.32 1.70 95.58
CA PHE A 995 -57.41 0.64 95.17
C PHE A 995 -56.96 -0.13 96.41
N THR A 996 -57.08 -1.47 96.42
CA THR A 996 -56.72 -2.30 97.58
C THR A 996 -55.75 -3.41 97.20
N PHE A 997 -54.68 -3.49 97.98
CA PHE A 997 -53.64 -4.50 97.98
C PHE A 997 -53.73 -5.33 99.26
N ASP A 998 -53.52 -6.63 99.14
CA ASP A 998 -53.46 -7.55 100.28
C ASP A 998 -52.42 -8.64 99.98
N SER A 999 -51.50 -8.88 100.91
CA SER A 999 -50.39 -9.81 100.71
C SER A 999 -49.95 -10.48 102.02
N SER A 1000 -49.78 -11.80 101.96
CA SER A 1000 -49.17 -12.63 103.00
C SER A 1000 -47.89 -13.29 102.46
N PRO A 1001 -46.70 -12.74 102.73
CA PRO A 1001 -45.46 -13.30 102.24
C PRO A 1001 -45.18 -14.71 102.78
N ILE A 1002 -44.92 -15.66 101.88
CA ILE A 1002 -44.65 -17.07 102.21
C ILE A 1002 -43.15 -17.40 102.42
N TYR A 1003 -42.27 -16.42 102.25
CA TYR A 1003 -40.83 -16.55 102.49
C TYR A 1003 -40.36 -15.48 103.47
N LEU A 1004 -39.30 -15.78 104.21
CA LEU A 1004 -38.71 -14.89 105.22
C LEU A 1004 -37.95 -13.73 104.57
N GLY A 1005 -37.96 -12.56 105.23
CA GLY A 1005 -37.20 -11.37 104.82
C GLY A 1005 -37.89 -10.06 105.22
N ASN A 1006 -37.22 -8.93 104.96
CA ASN A 1006 -37.81 -7.61 105.04
C ASN A 1006 -38.42 -7.23 103.70
N TYR A 1007 -39.75 -7.20 103.61
CA TYR A 1007 -40.46 -6.78 102.42
C TYR A 1007 -40.70 -5.27 102.40
N SER A 1008 -40.59 -4.67 101.22
CA SER A 1008 -41.14 -3.34 100.92
C SER A 1008 -42.02 -3.42 99.69
N PHE A 1009 -43.12 -2.67 99.70
CA PHE A 1009 -44.07 -2.57 98.61
C PHE A 1009 -44.17 -1.10 98.22
N ASP A 1010 -43.74 -0.78 97.01
CA ASP A 1010 -43.77 0.58 96.47
C ASP A 1010 -44.92 0.69 95.47
N PHE A 1011 -45.83 1.61 95.74
CA PHE A 1011 -47.11 1.72 95.03
C PHE A 1011 -47.05 2.83 93.99
N TYR A 1012 -47.39 2.48 92.75
CA TYR A 1012 -47.39 3.38 91.60
C TYR A 1012 -48.76 3.37 90.93
N ILE A 1013 -49.15 4.49 90.35
CA ILE A 1013 -50.25 4.55 89.38
C ILE A 1013 -49.71 4.91 88.00
N ASN A 1014 -50.16 4.18 86.98
CA ASN A 1014 -49.97 4.58 85.59
C ASN A 1014 -51.23 5.33 85.16
N ASP A 1015 -51.18 6.66 85.24
CA ASP A 1015 -52.27 7.57 84.86
C ASP A 1015 -52.26 7.80 83.34
N PRO A 1016 -53.36 7.57 82.60
CA PRO A 1016 -53.42 7.81 81.16
C PRO A 1016 -53.14 9.26 80.73
N TYR A 1017 -53.15 10.23 81.65
CA TYR A 1017 -52.83 11.63 81.36
C TYR A 1017 -51.37 12.02 81.63
N GLN A 1018 -50.49 11.09 82.06
CA GLN A 1018 -49.06 11.36 82.25
C GLN A 1018 -48.13 10.28 81.68
N ASN A 1019 -47.03 10.73 81.07
CA ASN A 1019 -46.09 9.88 80.31
C ASN A 1019 -45.17 8.99 81.19
N SER A 1020 -45.40 8.90 82.50
CA SER A 1020 -44.59 8.11 83.44
C SER A 1020 -45.38 7.73 84.69
N PRO A 1021 -45.24 6.51 85.24
CA PRO A 1021 -45.93 6.11 86.46
C PRO A 1021 -45.59 7.02 87.65
N GLN A 1022 -46.61 7.52 88.35
CA GLN A 1022 -46.44 8.30 89.57
C GLN A 1022 -46.31 7.39 90.79
N PHE A 1023 -45.28 7.61 91.60
CA PHE A 1023 -45.14 6.95 92.91
C PHE A 1023 -46.08 7.58 93.94
N ILE A 1024 -46.84 6.74 94.65
CA ILE A 1024 -47.89 7.15 95.60
C ILE A 1024 -47.44 6.97 97.05
N CYS A 1025 -46.95 5.77 97.41
CA CYS A 1025 -46.52 5.46 98.78
C CYS A 1025 -45.64 4.21 98.87
N ASN A 1026 -44.91 4.08 99.99
CA ASN A 1026 -44.18 2.87 100.39
C ASN A 1026 -44.89 2.19 101.58
N ALA A 1027 -44.86 0.85 101.65
CA ALA A 1027 -45.25 0.10 102.84
C ALA A 1027 -44.37 -1.13 103.08
N THR A 1028 -43.84 -1.29 104.30
CA THR A 1028 -42.92 -2.38 104.68
C THR A 1028 -43.55 -3.47 105.54
N LEU A 1029 -43.08 -4.71 105.46
CA LEU A 1029 -43.44 -5.82 106.35
C LEU A 1029 -42.22 -6.71 106.63
N GLU A 1030 -41.83 -6.89 107.89
CA GLU A 1030 -40.77 -7.82 108.26
C GLU A 1030 -41.37 -9.19 108.65
N TYR A 1031 -40.96 -10.26 107.97
CA TYR A 1031 -41.44 -11.63 108.21
C TYR A 1031 -40.27 -12.55 108.59
N ARG A 1032 -40.31 -13.13 109.80
CA ARG A 1032 -39.23 -13.91 110.42
C ARG A 1032 -39.69 -15.31 110.82
N ASP A 1033 -38.78 -16.28 110.80
CA ASP A 1033 -39.07 -17.64 111.26
C ASP A 1033 -39.21 -17.68 112.79
N PRO A 1034 -40.24 -18.34 113.34
CA PRO A 1034 -40.28 -18.64 114.76
C PRO A 1034 -39.17 -19.61 115.24
N ASN A 1035 -38.46 -20.34 114.36
CA ASN A 1035 -37.52 -21.40 114.75
C ASN A 1035 -36.29 -21.61 113.80
N GLN A 1036 -35.11 -21.05 114.13
CA GLN A 1036 -33.83 -21.82 114.29
C GLN A 1036 -32.59 -20.96 114.64
N ASN A 1037 -31.48 -21.64 114.99
CA ASN A 1037 -30.16 -21.08 115.39
C ASN A 1037 -29.03 -21.59 114.46
N PRO A 1038 -27.84 -20.94 114.40
CA PRO A 1038 -26.90 -21.07 113.27
C PRO A 1038 -25.63 -21.93 113.48
N VAL A 1039 -25.13 -22.64 112.44
CA VAL A 1039 -23.74 -23.15 112.34
C VAL A 1039 -23.18 -23.17 110.88
N ASN A 1040 -21.91 -22.74 110.79
CA ASN A 1040 -20.94 -22.47 109.70
C ASN A 1040 -20.49 -23.60 108.68
N PRO A 1041 -19.60 -23.28 107.69
CA PRO A 1041 -19.34 -24.04 106.42
C PRO A 1041 -18.00 -24.84 106.39
N PRO A 1042 -17.51 -25.42 105.24
CA PRO A 1042 -16.57 -24.70 104.32
C PRO A 1042 -16.33 -25.19 102.82
N ILE A 1043 -15.72 -24.32 101.98
CA ILE A 1043 -14.69 -24.54 100.88
C ILE A 1043 -15.04 -25.08 99.43
N PRO A 1044 -14.46 -24.50 98.32
CA PRO A 1044 -14.58 -24.86 96.85
C PRO A 1044 -13.34 -25.69 96.30
N PRO A 1045 -12.86 -25.76 95.00
CA PRO A 1045 -13.17 -25.09 93.67
C PRO A 1045 -12.98 -25.89 92.30
N ASP A 1046 -13.18 -25.18 91.14
CA ASP A 1046 -12.60 -25.37 89.75
C ASP A 1046 -12.92 -26.67 88.92
N PRO A 1047 -12.50 -26.89 87.62
CA PRO A 1047 -12.04 -26.02 86.49
C PRO A 1047 -12.54 -26.34 85.03
N THR A 1048 -12.29 -25.39 84.09
CA THR A 1048 -11.97 -25.32 82.60
C THR A 1048 -11.75 -26.59 81.65
N PRO A 1049 -11.39 -26.55 80.30
CA PRO A 1049 -11.47 -25.55 79.17
C PRO A 1049 -12.02 -26.07 77.73
N PRO A 1050 -11.33 -26.10 76.51
CA PRO A 1050 -11.77 -25.44 75.23
C PRO A 1050 -11.58 -26.29 73.90
N PRO A 1051 -11.07 -25.83 72.71
CA PRO A 1051 -11.43 -24.80 71.64
C PRO A 1051 -11.65 -25.48 70.22
N PRO A 1052 -11.42 -24.90 68.99
CA PRO A 1052 -11.34 -23.52 68.41
C PRO A 1052 -12.49 -23.27 67.35
N GLY A 1053 -12.47 -22.57 66.19
CA GLY A 1053 -11.52 -21.74 65.37
C GLY A 1053 -12.24 -21.24 64.05
N GLU A 1054 -11.85 -20.31 63.14
CA GLU A 1054 -10.62 -19.54 62.73
C GLU A 1054 -10.10 -19.95 61.31
N ILE A 1055 -9.78 -19.12 60.26
CA ILE A 1055 -9.67 -17.64 59.98
C ILE A 1055 -10.09 -17.31 58.47
N ASN A 1056 -9.84 -16.08 57.95
CA ASN A 1056 -10.31 -15.40 56.71
C ASN A 1056 -9.51 -15.58 55.36
N GLY A 1057 -9.96 -14.92 54.25
CA GLY A 1057 -9.30 -14.80 52.92
C GLY A 1057 -8.55 -13.45 52.63
N PRO A 1058 -8.06 -13.14 51.39
CA PRO A 1058 -8.72 -12.13 50.51
C PRO A 1058 -8.52 -12.32 48.95
N ILE A 1059 -8.33 -11.24 48.15
CA ILE A 1059 -8.67 -11.08 46.70
C ILE A 1059 -7.45 -10.65 45.81
N LEU A 1060 -7.32 -11.11 44.52
CA LEU A 1060 -7.01 -10.30 43.29
C LEU A 1060 -6.64 -11.08 41.97
N ALA A 1061 -7.12 -10.54 40.82
CA ALA A 1061 -6.49 -10.37 39.48
C ALA A 1061 -6.19 -11.50 38.42
N VAL A 1062 -6.83 -11.36 37.23
CA VAL A 1062 -6.25 -11.20 35.84
C VAL A 1062 -5.95 -12.38 34.85
N ILE A 1063 -6.55 -12.26 33.64
CA ILE A 1063 -6.23 -12.79 32.26
C ILE A 1063 -6.37 -14.29 31.87
N GLY A 1064 -6.96 -14.53 30.68
CA GLY A 1064 -6.96 -15.78 29.89
C GLY A 1064 -7.74 -15.61 28.54
N LEU A 1065 -7.37 -16.31 27.45
CA LEU A 1065 -7.79 -16.03 26.07
C LEU A 1065 -8.21 -17.28 25.25
N ALA A 1066 -8.99 -17.08 24.16
CA ALA A 1066 -9.18 -17.98 23.00
C ALA A 1066 -9.94 -19.34 23.21
N SER A 1067 -10.60 -19.97 22.22
CA SER A 1067 -11.06 -19.57 20.86
C SER A 1067 -12.03 -20.62 20.22
N SER A 1068 -12.53 -20.30 19.01
CA SER A 1068 -12.85 -21.21 17.87
C SER A 1068 -14.30 -21.67 17.55
N VAL A 1069 -14.77 -21.15 16.40
CA VAL A 1069 -15.45 -21.82 15.25
C VAL A 1069 -16.72 -22.66 15.45
N THR A 1070 -17.75 -22.28 14.69
CA THR A 1070 -18.91 -23.09 14.26
C THR A 1070 -18.98 -23.08 12.73
N VAL A 1071 -19.41 -24.19 12.09
CA VAL A 1071 -20.36 -24.23 10.94
C VAL A 1071 -20.56 -25.68 10.46
N VAL A 1072 -21.80 -26.01 10.06
CA VAL A 1072 -22.19 -27.33 9.50
C VAL A 1072 -23.08 -27.12 8.27
N GLY A 1073 -22.83 -27.89 7.20
CA GLY A 1073 -23.67 -27.95 5.99
C GLY A 1073 -22.93 -27.56 4.70
N VAL A 1074 -23.13 -28.19 3.54
CA VAL A 1074 -24.11 -29.22 3.14
C VAL A 1074 -23.47 -30.25 2.20
N THR A 1075 -23.80 -31.53 2.37
CA THR A 1075 -23.42 -32.61 1.45
C THR A 1075 -24.59 -32.99 0.54
N VAL A 1076 -24.36 -33.11 -0.78
CA VAL A 1076 -24.94 -34.10 -1.74
C VAL A 1076 -24.79 -33.60 -3.19
N ASN A 1077 -23.95 -34.27 -4.02
CA ASN A 1077 -24.36 -34.88 -5.31
C ASN A 1077 -23.23 -35.63 -6.07
N ILE A 1078 -22.53 -36.58 -5.43
CA ILE A 1078 -21.58 -37.45 -6.14
C ILE A 1078 -22.33 -38.63 -6.78
N GLY A 1079 -22.91 -38.41 -7.97
CA GLY A 1079 -23.75 -39.41 -8.65
C GLY A 1079 -23.33 -39.86 -10.06
N ASN A 1080 -22.80 -38.97 -10.92
CA ASN A 1080 -22.85 -39.19 -12.38
C ASN A 1080 -21.50 -39.20 -13.16
N ARG A 1081 -20.33 -39.03 -12.52
CA ARG A 1081 -19.04 -38.93 -13.25
C ARG A 1081 -18.24 -40.23 -13.45
N VAL A 1082 -18.76 -41.41 -13.04
CA VAL A 1082 -18.01 -42.69 -13.11
C VAL A 1082 -18.04 -43.34 -14.51
N LYS A 1083 -19.12 -43.20 -15.30
CA LYS A 1083 -19.34 -44.06 -16.49
C LYS A 1083 -18.62 -43.65 -17.78
N LYS A 1084 -17.96 -42.48 -17.85
CA LYS A 1084 -17.30 -41.97 -19.08
C LYS A 1084 -15.77 -42.16 -19.14
N ARG A 1085 -15.11 -42.69 -18.09
CA ARG A 1085 -13.64 -42.88 -18.05
C ARG A 1085 -13.12 -44.20 -18.67
N ARG A 1086 -13.99 -45.15 -19.09
CA ARG A 1086 -13.54 -46.47 -19.60
C ARG A 1086 -13.26 -46.58 -21.11
N SER A 1087 -13.70 -45.65 -21.98
CA SER A 1087 -13.44 -45.76 -23.43
C SER A 1087 -12.14 -45.11 -23.91
N ARG A 1088 -11.58 -44.12 -23.19
CA ARG A 1088 -10.34 -43.43 -23.62
C ARG A 1088 -9.06 -44.22 -23.38
N ARG A 1089 -9.06 -45.22 -22.47
CA ARG A 1089 -7.83 -45.99 -22.13
C ARG A 1089 -7.35 -46.92 -23.26
N GLY A 1090 -8.24 -47.34 -24.15
CA GLY A 1090 -7.89 -48.20 -25.29
C GLY A 1090 -7.19 -47.49 -26.46
N LYS A 1091 -7.18 -46.16 -26.51
CA LYS A 1091 -6.57 -45.40 -27.63
C LYS A 1091 -5.16 -44.86 -27.33
N ARG A 1092 -4.71 -44.87 -26.06
CA ARG A 1092 -3.37 -44.38 -25.67
C ARG A 1092 -2.27 -45.44 -25.90
N ASN A 1093 -2.58 -46.71 -25.69
CA ASN A 1093 -1.61 -47.82 -25.83
C ASN A 1093 -1.13 -48.06 -27.27
N ASN A 1094 -1.82 -47.56 -28.29
CA ASN A 1094 -1.43 -47.72 -29.69
C ASN A 1094 -0.58 -46.54 -30.23
N LEU A 1095 -0.39 -45.46 -29.46
CA LEU A 1095 0.52 -44.38 -29.83
C LEU A 1095 1.94 -44.66 -29.31
N ALA A 1096 2.05 -45.01 -28.02
CA ALA A 1096 3.33 -45.22 -27.34
C ALA A 1096 4.24 -46.26 -28.03
N ASN A 1097 3.67 -47.27 -28.69
CA ASN A 1097 4.45 -48.28 -29.42
C ASN A 1097 5.10 -47.72 -30.70
N ASN A 1098 4.47 -46.75 -31.38
CA ASN A 1098 5.04 -46.14 -32.61
C ASN A 1098 6.16 -45.16 -32.27
N GLU A 1099 6.01 -44.39 -31.20
CA GLU A 1099 7.04 -43.43 -30.73
C GLU A 1099 8.34 -44.14 -30.30
N GLN A 1100 8.22 -45.37 -29.75
CA GLN A 1100 9.38 -46.13 -29.29
C GLN A 1100 10.24 -46.70 -30.44
N ASP A 1101 9.64 -47.07 -31.57
CA ASP A 1101 10.40 -47.50 -32.77
C ASP A 1101 11.01 -46.30 -33.53
N GLN A 1102 10.37 -45.13 -33.51
CA GLN A 1102 10.97 -43.90 -34.06
C GLN A 1102 12.21 -43.47 -33.27
N ARG A 1103 12.16 -43.47 -31.93
CA ARG A 1103 13.33 -43.12 -31.09
C ARG A 1103 14.53 -44.06 -31.31
N ARG A 1104 14.30 -45.35 -31.59
CA ARG A 1104 15.35 -46.30 -31.98
C ARG A 1104 15.97 -46.03 -33.34
N THR A 1105 15.24 -45.38 -34.25
CA THR A 1105 15.75 -45.05 -35.59
C THR A 1105 16.65 -43.81 -35.54
N ALA A 1106 16.34 -42.84 -34.67
CA ALA A 1106 17.15 -41.63 -34.51
C ALA A 1106 18.48 -41.88 -33.77
N HIS A 1107 18.48 -42.70 -32.71
CA HIS A 1107 19.67 -42.92 -31.89
C HIS A 1107 20.86 -43.49 -32.68
N ASN A 1108 20.59 -44.40 -33.62
CA ASN A 1108 21.59 -45.04 -34.48
C ASN A 1108 22.20 -44.10 -35.55
N VAL A 1109 21.69 -42.87 -35.72
CA VAL A 1109 22.22 -41.90 -36.71
C VAL A 1109 23.26 -40.97 -36.07
N ASN A 1110 23.19 -40.72 -34.77
CA ASN A 1110 24.15 -39.84 -34.09
C ASN A 1110 25.49 -40.53 -33.78
N GLU A 1111 25.50 -41.84 -33.47
CA GLU A 1111 26.74 -42.58 -33.17
C GLU A 1111 27.72 -42.61 -34.37
N ASP A 1112 27.22 -42.58 -35.61
CA ASP A 1112 28.03 -42.51 -36.84
C ASP A 1112 28.60 -41.09 -37.11
N ILE A 1113 28.13 -40.05 -36.40
CA ILE A 1113 28.57 -38.66 -36.58
C ILE A 1113 29.64 -38.28 -35.55
N GLU A 1114 29.47 -38.67 -34.29
CA GLU A 1114 30.40 -38.29 -33.20
C GLU A 1114 31.80 -38.90 -33.33
N GLN A 1115 31.96 -40.02 -34.05
CA GLN A 1115 33.28 -40.61 -34.31
C GLN A 1115 34.09 -39.89 -35.42
N GLY A 1116 33.51 -38.92 -36.13
CA GLY A 1116 34.16 -38.26 -37.27
C GLY A 1116 34.93 -36.97 -36.96
N SER A 1117 34.73 -36.36 -35.80
CA SER A 1117 35.12 -34.95 -35.54
C SER A 1117 36.31 -34.76 -34.59
N PHE A 1118 36.68 -35.77 -33.79
CA PHE A 1118 37.63 -35.59 -32.68
C PHE A 1118 39.13 -35.67 -33.04
N GLU A 1119 39.49 -35.89 -34.30
CA GLU A 1119 40.87 -36.21 -34.72
C GLU A 1119 41.62 -35.03 -35.41
N LYS A 1120 41.19 -33.77 -35.18
CA LYS A 1120 41.67 -32.64 -36.00
C LYS A 1120 41.98 -31.30 -35.32
N TRP A 1121 42.14 -31.26 -33.99
CA TRP A 1121 42.67 -30.09 -33.27
C TRP A 1121 43.87 -30.49 -32.41
N SER A 1122 45.07 -30.15 -32.89
CA SER A 1122 46.38 -30.31 -32.23
C SER A 1122 47.39 -29.32 -32.80
#